data_AF-A0A258JVU5-F1
#
_entry.id   AF-A0A258JVU5-F1
#
_cell.length_a   1.000
_cell.length_b   1.000
_cell.length_c   1.000
_cell.angle_alpha   90.00
_cell.angle_beta   90.00
_cell.angle_gamma   90.00
#
_symmetry.space_group_name_H-M   'P 1'
#
loop_
_entity.id
_entity.type
_entity.pdbx_description
1 polymer ?
#
loop_
_entity_poly.entity_id
_entity_poly.type
_entity_poly.pdbx_seq_one_letter_code
_entity_poly.pdbx_strand_id
1 'polypeptide(L)'
;MNTFKLNKLLCKVHFLYLLLFSFYVNAQTIPAGFNLVAYEGFNYSSGSSLLNASGGTGWSTNWVKSYMYKYLKTATIGFTYTGLTTAGLKAEFDNTCYSANSGDCNDIASLGRSFPLQNEGVVYFQFISVFEAAPGGGTPTIRFYNGGTQTGGIGSSSGSNMSILAASLANLSSTSSSLSAQNLVLVRIDYNLNKTDMWINPDLSTFDYSNPTSPSATATSFAPDFDRIDVFLRSGSIDEIAIFSKTSAPTGISGTTSICNGASTTLMASGGSTASNVVDVWYAGACGDEAFHQGWDTQPYTTLATTVNSNLDGILNVTSSTLDPGIAMYNLGSFDPNVNKYINFRYRVTSGTAGVAQFFFLNSAITVPNGGYYLDKALISDNAWHTATIDMSTHANWRDSNITGFRYDYAVSSGVTMDIDFIELAASPIEGTGTSINVVPTASTNYYVKRKGTNANTDCISQLVTVNSLPTPTFTTQPAATVAIDTDVTYTTETGQTNYVWTFPGVINTDYSITSGGTAASNSVVLKWLTRGSKSITVNYTNSNNCSASVATSSASTNVMIPIVTKNGGTSIVYSVAVNKNGNIGFGNGVNVNGKITSSWGDGLTAATASISAYQIKQDFPSATDGLYWIKNPNIYGGVPFQIYADMTTDGGGWTLIMKNSNNSGWDYSNAISLNTSIPFTNTTDVESTITPNYSIIGWANFLKKSASGFQYMIDAGTRRSHGGIWTANGDYSFVKQDNSQTNITLNTKFGTWEYYESEGIGQRMPWYQEEGQCGTITTDNGGGNWWGTLVSTCNGWNPTPWIGNGNGGTSNPNPTIIWYWVR
;
A
#
# COMPACT_ATOMS: atom_id res chain seq x y z
N MET A 1 15.12 -49.07 39.84
CA MET A 1 15.90 -50.19 39.29
C MET A 1 15.00 -50.99 38.35
N ASN A 2 15.38 -50.98 37.06
CA ASN A 2 15.08 -51.92 35.97
C ASN A 2 13.64 -52.29 35.57
N THR A 3 13.21 -51.64 34.49
CA THR A 3 12.57 -52.16 33.25
C THR A 3 12.55 -53.67 33.02
N PHE A 4 11.44 -54.19 32.47
CA PHE A 4 11.42 -54.89 31.17
C PHE A 4 10.00 -54.91 30.52
N LYS A 5 10.00 -54.77 29.19
CA LYS A 5 8.86 -54.59 28.25
C LYS A 5 8.01 -55.85 28.06
N LEU A 6 6.73 -55.68 27.71
CA LEU A 6 6.05 -56.59 26.78
C LEU A 6 5.05 -55.83 25.87
N ASN A 7 5.36 -55.81 24.57
CA ASN A 7 4.46 -55.42 23.48
C ASN A 7 3.50 -56.57 23.18
N LYS A 8 2.20 -56.29 22.95
CA LYS A 8 1.51 -56.55 21.66
C LYS A 8 -0.01 -56.30 21.70
N LEU A 9 -0.46 -55.69 20.61
CA LEU A 9 -1.79 -55.73 19.98
C LEU A 9 -2.97 -55.03 20.69
N LEU A 10 -3.15 -53.74 20.38
CA LEU A 10 -4.47 -53.10 20.41
C LEU A 10 -5.24 -53.47 19.13
N CYS A 11 -6.32 -54.24 19.28
CA CYS A 11 -7.38 -54.35 18.29
C CYS A 11 -8.31 -53.12 18.46
N LYS A 12 -8.14 -52.09 17.61
CA LYS A 12 -9.06 -50.94 17.57
C LYS A 12 -10.27 -51.30 16.70
N VAL A 13 -11.36 -51.67 17.36
CA VAL A 13 -12.71 -51.69 16.77
C VAL A 13 -13.06 -50.26 16.36
N HIS A 14 -13.19 -50.00 15.06
CA HIS A 14 -13.72 -48.74 14.55
C HIS A 14 -15.24 -48.76 14.74
N PHE A 15 -15.74 -47.97 15.69
CA PHE A 15 -17.14 -47.58 15.72
C PHE A 15 -17.38 -46.60 14.57
N LEU A 16 -18.02 -47.09 13.52
CA LEU A 16 -18.51 -46.28 12.41
C LEU A 16 -19.65 -45.40 12.95
N TYR A 17 -19.36 -44.14 13.29
CA TYR A 17 -20.41 -43.13 13.49
C TYR A 17 -21.02 -42.85 12.12
N LEU A 18 -22.09 -43.58 11.79
CA LEU A 18 -22.97 -43.22 10.69
C LEU A 18 -23.71 -41.95 11.13
N LEU A 19 -23.18 -40.77 10.76
CA LEU A 19 -23.93 -39.53 10.83
C LEU A 19 -25.12 -39.68 9.86
N LEU A 20 -26.27 -40.05 10.42
CA LEU A 20 -27.56 -39.86 9.76
C LEU A 20 -27.76 -38.36 9.61
N PHE A 21 -27.38 -37.82 8.45
CA PHE A 21 -27.92 -36.55 7.99
C PHE A 21 -29.41 -36.76 7.77
N SER A 22 -30.23 -36.32 8.72
CA SER A 22 -31.64 -36.09 8.46
C SER A 22 -31.72 -35.03 7.36
N PHE A 23 -32.03 -35.44 6.14
CA PHE A 23 -32.43 -34.51 5.09
C PHE A 23 -33.72 -33.84 5.56
N TYR A 24 -33.61 -32.64 6.14
CA TYR A 24 -34.76 -31.82 6.43
C TYR A 24 -35.30 -31.32 5.09
N VAL A 25 -36.40 -31.92 4.64
CA VAL A 25 -37.18 -31.40 3.54
C VAL A 25 -37.82 -30.11 4.05
N ASN A 26 -37.34 -28.95 3.60
CA ASN A 26 -38.06 -27.69 3.80
C ASN A 26 -39.38 -27.83 3.03
N ALA A 27 -40.47 -28.05 3.75
CA ALA A 27 -41.78 -28.31 3.15
C ALA A 27 -42.40 -27.07 2.49
N GLN A 28 -41.87 -25.88 2.77
CA GLN A 28 -42.42 -24.62 2.29
C GLN A 28 -41.50 -23.94 1.27
N THR A 29 -42.08 -23.49 0.17
CA THR A 29 -41.39 -22.69 -0.85
C THR A 29 -41.02 -21.33 -0.27
N ILE A 30 -39.72 -21.04 -0.16
CA ILE A 30 -39.24 -19.72 0.26
C ILE A 30 -39.55 -18.72 -0.86
N PRO A 31 -40.21 -17.58 -0.57
CA PRO A 31 -40.44 -16.55 -1.58
C PRO A 31 -39.14 -16.05 -2.20
N ALA A 32 -39.13 -15.84 -3.51
CA ALA A 32 -37.97 -15.28 -4.21
C ALA A 32 -37.57 -13.92 -3.60
N GLY A 33 -36.28 -13.73 -3.31
CA GLY A 33 -35.78 -12.52 -2.66
C GLY A 33 -35.93 -12.48 -1.13
N PHE A 34 -36.34 -13.59 -0.49
CA PHE A 34 -36.48 -13.71 0.96
C PHE A 34 -35.70 -14.91 1.52
N ASN A 35 -35.44 -14.87 2.82
CA ASN A 35 -34.82 -15.94 3.59
C ASN A 35 -35.81 -16.49 4.61
N LEU A 36 -35.72 -17.79 4.91
CA LEU A 36 -36.48 -18.40 5.99
C LEU A 36 -35.85 -18.05 7.34
N VAL A 37 -36.60 -17.37 8.21
CA VAL A 37 -36.20 -17.10 9.59
C VAL A 37 -36.59 -18.26 10.49
N ALA A 38 -37.85 -18.71 10.40
CA ALA A 38 -38.35 -19.85 11.16
C ALA A 38 -39.57 -20.49 10.48
N TYR A 39 -39.72 -21.81 10.62
CA TYR A 39 -40.86 -22.57 10.11
C TYR A 39 -41.33 -23.63 11.12
N GLU A 40 -42.65 -23.80 11.26
CA GLU A 40 -43.31 -24.84 12.04
C GLU A 40 -44.53 -25.39 11.29
N GLY A 41 -44.41 -26.64 10.83
CA GLY A 41 -45.51 -27.46 10.29
C GLY A 41 -46.04 -28.51 11.28
N PHE A 42 -45.73 -28.37 12.57
CA PHE A 42 -46.21 -29.24 13.65
C PHE A 42 -46.04 -30.76 13.40
N ASN A 43 -44.85 -31.16 12.96
CA ASN A 43 -44.46 -32.55 12.76
C ASN A 43 -44.23 -33.29 14.08
N TYR A 44 -45.30 -33.47 14.86
CA TYR A 44 -45.29 -34.17 16.15
C TYR A 44 -46.30 -35.32 16.17
N SER A 45 -46.23 -36.17 17.20
CA SER A 45 -47.19 -37.26 17.39
C SER A 45 -48.56 -36.72 17.76
N SER A 46 -49.60 -37.12 17.01
CA SER A 46 -50.98 -36.67 17.21
C SER A 46 -51.44 -36.77 18.68
N GLY A 47 -52.16 -35.73 19.14
CA GLY A 47 -52.71 -35.63 20.49
C GLY A 47 -51.70 -35.17 21.55
N SER A 48 -50.42 -35.03 21.20
CA SER A 48 -49.37 -34.64 22.15
C SER A 48 -49.44 -33.15 22.45
N SER A 49 -49.27 -32.78 23.73
CA SER A 49 -49.05 -31.40 24.14
C SER A 49 -47.82 -30.83 23.43
N LEU A 50 -47.91 -29.57 23.01
CA LEU A 50 -46.76 -28.86 22.45
C LEU A 50 -45.86 -28.28 23.53
N LEU A 51 -46.23 -28.27 24.82
CA LEU A 51 -45.33 -27.76 25.87
C LEU A 51 -43.99 -28.52 25.86
N ASN A 52 -42.89 -27.79 25.82
CA ASN A 52 -41.51 -28.27 25.71
C ASN A 52 -41.18 -29.03 24.42
N ALA A 53 -42.09 -29.09 23.45
CA ALA A 53 -41.83 -29.72 22.17
C ALA A 53 -40.82 -28.92 21.34
N SER A 54 -39.93 -29.65 20.68
CA SER A 54 -38.91 -29.14 19.76
C SER A 54 -39.15 -29.71 18.37
N GLY A 55 -39.24 -28.85 17.36
CA GLY A 55 -39.46 -29.23 15.97
C GLY A 55 -39.38 -28.00 15.06
N GLY A 56 -39.62 -28.18 13.76
CA GLY A 56 -39.48 -27.10 12.79
C GLY A 56 -38.02 -26.63 12.62
N THR A 57 -37.83 -25.47 12.00
CA THR A 57 -36.52 -24.86 11.70
C THR A 57 -36.48 -23.41 12.15
N GLY A 58 -35.29 -22.89 12.50
CA GLY A 58 -35.06 -21.48 12.81
C GLY A 58 -35.50 -20.97 14.20
N TRP A 59 -36.15 -21.82 15.01
CA TRP A 59 -36.55 -21.48 16.38
C TRP A 59 -35.38 -21.57 17.37
N SER A 60 -35.26 -20.58 18.26
CA SER A 60 -34.22 -20.53 19.30
C SER A 60 -34.62 -21.22 20.61
N THR A 61 -35.91 -21.54 20.77
CA THR A 61 -36.43 -22.23 21.95
C THR A 61 -37.42 -23.34 21.57
N ASN A 62 -37.63 -24.27 22.51
CA ASN A 62 -38.81 -25.14 22.47
C ASN A 62 -40.08 -24.31 22.71
N TRP A 63 -41.23 -24.88 22.42
CA TRP A 63 -42.51 -24.30 22.84
C TRP A 63 -42.56 -24.15 24.37
N VAL A 64 -42.80 -22.94 24.86
CA VAL A 64 -42.82 -22.61 26.29
C VAL A 64 -44.19 -22.11 26.73
N LYS A 65 -44.47 -22.26 28.03
CA LYS A 65 -45.67 -21.68 28.66
C LYS A 65 -45.66 -20.15 28.49
N SER A 66 -46.78 -19.59 28.02
CA SER A 66 -46.97 -18.15 27.86
C SER A 66 -47.80 -17.52 28.98
N TYR A 67 -48.91 -18.15 29.40
CA TYR A 67 -49.82 -17.59 30.40
C TYR A 67 -50.14 -18.56 31.54
N MET A 68 -51.17 -19.39 31.37
CA MET A 68 -51.66 -20.33 32.41
C MET A 68 -51.25 -21.77 32.09
N TYR A 69 -52.02 -22.76 32.57
CA TYR A 69 -51.70 -24.19 32.42
C TYR A 69 -52.65 -24.94 31.46
N LYS A 70 -53.29 -24.24 30.51
CA LYS A 70 -53.84 -24.87 29.30
C LYS A 70 -52.93 -24.52 28.11
N TYR A 71 -52.69 -25.50 27.24
CA TYR A 71 -51.69 -25.43 26.16
C TYR A 71 -52.31 -25.80 24.81
N LEU A 72 -51.52 -25.73 23.74
CA LEU A 72 -51.89 -26.31 22.47
C LEU A 72 -51.39 -27.76 22.40
N LYS A 73 -52.11 -28.60 21.65
CA LYS A 73 -51.69 -29.96 21.30
C LYS A 73 -51.69 -30.12 19.78
N THR A 74 -51.04 -31.15 19.28
CA THR A 74 -51.17 -31.52 17.87
C THR A 74 -52.48 -32.26 17.60
N ALA A 75 -53.14 -31.89 16.51
CA ALA A 75 -54.39 -32.50 16.06
C ALA A 75 -54.16 -33.90 15.47
N THR A 76 -55.18 -34.49 14.85
CA THR A 76 -55.08 -35.76 14.07
C THR A 76 -54.85 -35.56 12.58
N ILE A 77 -55.18 -34.37 12.07
CA ILE A 77 -54.97 -33.95 10.67
C ILE A 77 -54.45 -32.52 10.65
N GLY A 78 -53.56 -32.21 9.69
CA GLY A 78 -53.15 -30.84 9.37
C GLY A 78 -54.18 -30.09 8.53
N PHE A 79 -53.92 -28.81 8.28
CA PHE A 79 -54.65 -28.05 7.26
C PHE A 79 -54.09 -28.32 5.87
N THR A 80 -54.93 -28.07 4.87
CA THR A 80 -54.54 -28.04 3.45
C THR A 80 -54.92 -26.70 2.87
N TYR A 81 -54.09 -26.14 2.01
CA TYR A 81 -54.40 -24.89 1.31
C TYR A 81 -53.90 -24.96 -0.14
N THR A 82 -54.74 -24.56 -1.09
CA THR A 82 -54.39 -24.60 -2.52
C THR A 82 -53.21 -23.67 -2.79
N GLY A 83 -52.15 -24.18 -3.42
CA GLY A 83 -50.95 -23.41 -3.74
C GLY A 83 -49.93 -23.30 -2.60
N LEU A 84 -50.21 -23.88 -1.43
CA LEU A 84 -49.25 -24.03 -0.34
C LEU A 84 -48.99 -25.52 -0.09
N THR A 85 -47.73 -25.92 -0.13
CA THR A 85 -47.32 -27.25 0.32
C THR A 85 -47.36 -27.25 1.84
N THR A 86 -48.20 -28.13 2.42
CA THR A 86 -48.32 -28.29 3.88
C THR A 86 -47.61 -29.57 4.34
N ALA A 87 -47.13 -29.58 5.57
CA ALA A 87 -46.49 -30.71 6.22
C ALA A 87 -47.01 -30.89 7.64
N GLY A 88 -46.88 -32.11 8.16
CA GLY A 88 -47.25 -32.43 9.54
C GLY A 88 -48.75 -32.30 9.82
N LEU A 89 -49.06 -31.82 11.03
CA LEU A 89 -50.41 -31.71 11.58
C LEU A 89 -50.67 -30.23 11.88
N LYS A 90 -51.77 -29.90 12.57
CA LYS A 90 -52.00 -28.54 13.08
C LYS A 90 -51.93 -28.51 14.60
N ALA A 91 -51.62 -27.35 15.16
CA ALA A 91 -51.81 -27.09 16.58
C ALA A 91 -53.26 -26.69 16.86
N GLU A 92 -53.89 -27.32 17.84
CA GLU A 92 -55.26 -27.03 18.25
C GLU A 92 -55.38 -26.79 19.76
N PHE A 93 -56.46 -26.15 20.15
CA PHE A 93 -56.81 -25.93 21.56
C PHE A 93 -56.88 -27.27 22.32
N ASP A 94 -56.14 -27.37 23.43
CA ASP A 94 -56.26 -28.47 24.37
C ASP A 94 -57.02 -28.02 25.62
N ASN A 95 -58.14 -28.68 25.92
CA ASN A 95 -58.93 -28.38 27.11
C ASN A 95 -58.32 -28.97 28.40
N THR A 96 -57.24 -29.75 28.29
CA THR A 96 -56.54 -30.35 29.42
C THR A 96 -55.88 -29.26 30.29
N CYS A 97 -56.15 -29.29 31.59
CA CYS A 97 -55.45 -28.48 32.57
C CYS A 97 -54.21 -29.23 33.05
N TYR A 98 -53.02 -28.68 32.81
CA TYR A 98 -51.73 -29.27 33.14
C TYR A 98 -51.20 -28.82 34.51
N SER A 99 -52.02 -28.15 35.34
CA SER A 99 -51.71 -27.86 36.75
C SER A 99 -52.41 -28.86 37.67
N ALA A 100 -51.80 -29.14 38.82
CA ALA A 100 -52.44 -29.89 39.90
C ALA A 100 -53.61 -29.10 40.54
N ASN A 101 -53.64 -27.78 40.39
CA ASN A 101 -54.72 -26.92 40.88
C ASN A 101 -55.54 -26.38 39.70
N SER A 102 -56.83 -26.72 39.65
CA SER A 102 -57.73 -26.27 38.57
C SER A 102 -57.91 -24.74 38.52
N GLY A 103 -57.69 -24.04 39.63
CA GLY A 103 -57.72 -22.57 39.68
C GLY A 103 -56.58 -21.89 38.94
N ASP A 104 -55.51 -22.62 38.60
CA ASP A 104 -54.41 -22.11 37.77
C ASP A 104 -54.69 -22.22 36.27
N CYS A 105 -55.86 -22.76 35.90
CA CYS A 105 -56.30 -22.91 34.52
C CYS A 105 -57.47 -21.97 34.24
N ASN A 106 -57.45 -21.38 33.05
CA ASN A 106 -58.58 -20.66 32.48
C ASN A 106 -58.93 -21.25 31.12
N ASP A 107 -59.88 -20.67 30.41
CA ASP A 107 -60.27 -21.14 29.08
C ASP A 107 -59.36 -20.61 27.95
N ILE A 108 -58.08 -20.42 28.22
CA ILE A 108 -57.08 -19.95 27.25
C ILE A 108 -55.93 -20.94 27.18
N ALA A 109 -55.79 -21.61 26.04
CA ALA A 109 -54.57 -22.30 25.64
C ALA A 109 -53.53 -21.27 25.20
N SER A 110 -52.32 -21.35 25.77
CA SER A 110 -51.24 -20.43 25.41
C SER A 110 -49.87 -21.11 25.35
N LEU A 111 -49.16 -20.97 24.23
CA LEU A 111 -47.76 -21.33 24.13
C LEU A 111 -47.00 -20.29 23.30
N GLY A 112 -45.74 -20.08 23.69
CA GLY A 112 -44.83 -19.14 23.06
C GLY A 112 -43.61 -19.84 22.47
N ARG A 113 -43.00 -19.20 21.47
CA ARG A 113 -41.75 -19.68 20.88
C ARG A 113 -40.91 -18.54 20.33
N SER A 114 -39.61 -18.61 20.57
CA SER A 114 -38.65 -17.57 20.20
C SER A 114 -37.84 -17.94 18.96
N PHE A 115 -37.38 -16.92 18.24
CA PHE A 115 -36.54 -16.96 17.04
C PHE A 115 -35.68 -15.68 17.01
N PRO A 116 -34.74 -15.52 16.06
CA PRO A 116 -33.94 -14.30 15.98
C PRO A 116 -34.79 -13.03 15.84
N LEU A 117 -34.41 -11.96 16.55
CA LEU A 117 -35.13 -10.68 16.54
C LEU A 117 -35.33 -10.15 15.11
N GLN A 118 -36.56 -9.72 14.83
CA GLN A 118 -36.96 -9.01 13.62
C GLN A 118 -37.31 -7.57 13.98
N ASN A 119 -36.58 -6.61 13.43
CA ASN A 119 -36.71 -5.17 13.72
C ASN A 119 -36.24 -4.25 12.57
N GLU A 120 -35.96 -4.80 11.39
CA GLU A 120 -35.45 -4.04 10.25
C GLU A 120 -35.81 -4.70 8.91
N GLY A 121 -35.75 -3.92 7.83
CA GLY A 121 -36.07 -4.40 6.49
C GLY A 121 -37.55 -4.75 6.31
N VAL A 122 -37.82 -5.86 5.61
CA VAL A 122 -39.17 -6.36 5.33
C VAL A 122 -39.28 -7.79 5.82
N VAL A 123 -40.30 -8.06 6.63
CA VAL A 123 -40.57 -9.38 7.21
C VAL A 123 -41.97 -9.82 6.84
N TYR A 124 -42.12 -11.09 6.47
CA TYR A 124 -43.41 -11.74 6.30
C TYR A 124 -43.64 -12.75 7.40
N PHE A 125 -44.84 -12.74 7.97
CA PHE A 125 -45.35 -13.74 8.89
C PHE A 125 -46.57 -14.42 8.27
N GLN A 126 -46.46 -15.71 8.00
CA GLN A 126 -47.46 -16.52 7.31
C GLN A 126 -47.95 -17.64 8.24
N PHE A 127 -49.25 -17.93 8.21
CA PHE A 127 -49.83 -19.10 8.88
C PHE A 127 -51.22 -19.41 8.33
N ILE A 128 -51.68 -20.65 8.50
CA ILE A 128 -53.09 -21.01 8.30
C ILE A 128 -53.77 -20.99 9.68
N SER A 129 -54.96 -20.40 9.78
CA SER A 129 -55.72 -20.37 11.04
C SER A 129 -57.20 -20.65 10.85
N VAL A 130 -57.79 -21.24 11.90
CA VAL A 130 -59.23 -21.22 12.19
C VAL A 130 -59.33 -20.84 13.66
N PHE A 131 -59.64 -19.59 13.98
CA PHE A 131 -59.59 -19.05 15.35
C PHE A 131 -60.95 -19.04 16.08
N GLU A 132 -62.05 -19.10 15.33
CA GLU A 132 -63.45 -19.17 15.81
C GLU A 132 -64.02 -17.91 16.50
N ALA A 133 -65.36 -17.84 16.57
CA ALA A 133 -66.16 -16.62 16.72
C ALA A 133 -66.33 -16.04 18.15
N ALA A 134 -65.61 -16.54 19.17
CA ALA A 134 -65.81 -16.11 20.55
C ALA A 134 -64.66 -15.20 21.05
N PRO A 135 -64.59 -13.92 20.61
CA PRO A 135 -63.60 -12.98 21.11
C PRO A 135 -63.87 -12.62 22.58
N GLY A 136 -62.83 -12.58 23.41
CA GLY A 136 -62.96 -12.16 24.81
C GLY A 136 -61.71 -12.41 25.66
N GLY A 137 -61.35 -11.47 26.55
CA GLY A 137 -60.13 -11.56 27.35
C GLY A 137 -58.83 -11.56 26.54
N GLY A 138 -58.82 -10.89 25.38
CA GLY A 138 -57.64 -10.72 24.53
C GLY A 138 -57.31 -11.92 23.61
N THR A 139 -58.31 -12.70 23.22
CA THR A 139 -58.20 -13.88 22.35
C THR A 139 -59.31 -13.89 21.30
N PRO A 140 -59.16 -14.59 20.17
CA PRO A 140 -57.99 -15.36 19.73
C PRO A 140 -56.91 -14.45 19.12
N THR A 141 -55.66 -14.60 19.58
CA THR A 141 -54.55 -13.75 19.12
C THR A 141 -53.25 -14.54 18.98
N ILE A 142 -52.45 -14.18 17.99
CA ILE A 142 -51.00 -14.40 18.01
C ILE A 142 -50.39 -13.08 18.44
N ARG A 143 -49.62 -13.10 19.52
CA ARG A 143 -49.02 -11.91 20.12
C ARG A 143 -47.55 -11.86 19.82
N PHE A 144 -47.05 -10.68 19.52
CA PHE A 144 -45.66 -10.42 19.21
C PHE A 144 -44.96 -9.84 20.44
N TYR A 145 -43.78 -10.36 20.73
CA TYR A 145 -42.94 -9.94 21.85
C TYR A 145 -41.52 -9.64 21.39
N ASN A 146 -40.89 -8.63 22.00
CA ASN A 146 -39.46 -8.34 21.93
C ASN A 146 -38.91 -8.29 23.37
N GLY A 147 -37.99 -9.17 23.73
CA GLY A 147 -37.36 -9.17 25.07
C GLY A 147 -38.35 -9.30 26.24
N GLY A 148 -39.54 -9.86 25.99
CA GLY A 148 -40.63 -10.01 26.97
C GLY A 148 -41.68 -8.90 26.98
N THR A 149 -41.49 -7.81 26.23
CA THR A 149 -42.48 -6.75 26.05
C THR A 149 -43.38 -7.05 24.85
N GLN A 150 -44.70 -6.99 25.03
CA GLN A 150 -45.66 -7.17 23.95
C GLN A 150 -45.65 -5.95 23.01
N THR A 151 -45.39 -6.16 21.73
CA THR A 151 -45.25 -5.11 20.72
C THR A 151 -46.43 -5.03 19.75
N GLY A 152 -47.18 -6.11 19.59
CA GLY A 152 -48.33 -6.18 18.68
C GLY A 152 -48.99 -7.55 18.64
N GLY A 153 -49.82 -7.78 17.62
CA GLY A 153 -50.36 -9.10 17.35
C GLY A 153 -51.29 -9.16 16.14
N ILE A 154 -51.77 -10.38 15.85
CA ILE A 154 -52.71 -10.69 14.76
C ILE A 154 -53.84 -11.54 15.34
N GLY A 155 -55.07 -11.33 14.88
CA GLY A 155 -56.25 -12.00 15.38
C GLY A 155 -57.30 -10.97 15.77
N SER A 156 -57.92 -11.11 16.93
CA SER A 156 -58.89 -10.14 17.42
C SER A 156 -58.99 -10.17 18.94
N SER A 157 -59.09 -8.99 19.56
CA SER A 157 -59.47 -8.86 20.96
C SER A 157 -60.95 -8.49 21.13
N SER A 158 -61.61 -8.05 20.05
CA SER A 158 -63.03 -7.68 19.98
C SER A 158 -63.54 -7.76 18.55
N GLY A 159 -64.74 -8.34 18.35
CA GLY A 159 -65.32 -8.56 17.01
C GLY A 159 -64.86 -9.86 16.33
N SER A 160 -65.43 -10.17 15.17
CA SER A 160 -65.39 -11.50 14.53
C SER A 160 -64.39 -11.63 13.37
N ASN A 161 -63.58 -10.61 13.09
CA ASN A 161 -62.76 -10.55 11.89
C ASN A 161 -61.27 -10.60 12.23
N MET A 162 -60.46 -11.06 11.28
CA MET A 162 -59.00 -11.03 11.41
C MET A 162 -58.50 -9.59 11.36
N SER A 163 -57.68 -9.19 12.33
CA SER A 163 -57.21 -7.81 12.51
C SER A 163 -55.72 -7.75 12.87
N ILE A 164 -55.10 -6.61 12.51
CA ILE A 164 -53.79 -6.18 12.99
C ILE A 164 -53.99 -5.49 14.34
N LEU A 165 -53.21 -5.86 15.35
CA LEU A 165 -53.39 -5.43 16.74
C LEU A 165 -52.19 -4.61 17.23
N ALA A 166 -52.48 -3.56 17.98
CA ALA A 166 -51.48 -2.76 18.69
C ALA A 166 -50.83 -3.52 19.84
N ALA A 167 -49.80 -2.94 20.46
CA ALA A 167 -49.20 -3.45 21.71
C ALA A 167 -50.23 -3.60 22.85
N SER A 168 -51.32 -2.83 22.87
CA SER A 168 -52.43 -2.97 23.83
C SER A 168 -53.46 -4.05 23.45
N LEU A 169 -53.27 -4.72 22.32
CA LEU A 169 -54.21 -5.61 21.62
C LEU A 169 -55.46 -4.92 21.06
N ALA A 170 -55.51 -3.59 21.03
CA ALA A 170 -56.56 -2.88 20.32
C ALA A 170 -56.45 -3.14 18.81
N ASN A 171 -57.59 -3.35 18.14
CA ASN A 171 -57.63 -3.55 16.68
C ASN A 171 -57.24 -2.23 15.99
N LEU A 172 -56.09 -2.23 15.31
CA LEU A 172 -55.62 -1.08 14.51
C LEU A 172 -56.29 -1.06 13.13
N SER A 173 -56.44 -2.24 12.52
CA SER A 173 -57.02 -2.41 11.19
C SER A 173 -57.63 -3.80 11.08
N SER A 174 -58.84 -3.92 10.54
CA SER A 174 -59.58 -5.18 10.47
C SER A 174 -59.92 -5.52 9.03
N THR A 175 -59.85 -6.81 8.71
CA THR A 175 -60.25 -7.34 7.40
C THR A 175 -61.77 -7.59 7.36
N SER A 176 -62.28 -8.01 6.20
CA SER A 176 -63.63 -8.56 6.05
C SER A 176 -63.72 -10.07 6.34
N SER A 177 -62.59 -10.75 6.58
CA SER A 177 -62.55 -12.21 6.72
C SER A 177 -62.81 -12.64 8.16
N SER A 178 -63.70 -13.62 8.31
CA SER A 178 -64.11 -14.14 9.63
C SER A 178 -63.02 -14.98 10.28
N LEU A 179 -62.85 -14.84 11.61
CA LEU A 179 -61.98 -15.67 12.44
C LEU A 179 -62.38 -17.16 12.44
N SER A 180 -63.66 -17.48 12.20
CA SER A 180 -64.16 -18.86 12.09
C SER A 180 -63.88 -19.51 10.75
N ALA A 181 -63.48 -18.73 9.73
CA ALA A 181 -63.09 -19.32 8.45
C ALA A 181 -61.66 -19.85 8.52
N GLN A 182 -61.37 -20.90 7.73
CA GLN A 182 -59.99 -21.27 7.45
C GLN A 182 -59.35 -20.19 6.58
N ASN A 183 -58.38 -19.47 7.15
CA ASN A 183 -57.69 -18.38 6.49
C ASN A 183 -56.19 -18.70 6.39
N LEU A 184 -55.65 -18.63 5.18
CA LEU A 184 -54.23 -18.35 5.01
C LEU A 184 -54.03 -16.85 5.27
N VAL A 185 -53.23 -16.54 6.29
CA VAL A 185 -52.90 -15.18 6.69
C VAL A 185 -51.46 -14.91 6.31
N LEU A 186 -51.25 -13.81 5.60
CA LEU A 186 -49.92 -13.33 5.25
C LEU A 186 -49.79 -11.88 5.74
N VAL A 187 -48.87 -11.64 6.67
CA VAL A 187 -48.63 -10.33 7.28
C VAL A 187 -47.26 -9.84 6.85
N ARG A 188 -47.19 -8.65 6.28
CA ARG A 188 -45.95 -7.96 5.92
C ARG A 188 -45.69 -6.85 6.92
N ILE A 189 -44.56 -6.92 7.62
CA ILE A 189 -44.05 -5.85 8.48
C ILE A 189 -42.91 -5.19 7.73
N ASP A 190 -43.06 -3.90 7.42
CA ASP A 190 -42.07 -3.09 6.72
C ASP A 190 -41.54 -2.03 7.67
N TYR A 191 -40.33 -2.28 8.18
CA TYR A 191 -39.67 -1.38 9.12
C TYR A 191 -39.16 -0.12 8.43
N ASN A 192 -38.86 -0.18 7.13
CA ASN A 192 -38.41 0.98 6.35
C ASN A 192 -39.55 2.00 6.17
N LEU A 193 -40.79 1.52 5.99
CA LEU A 193 -41.99 2.36 5.86
C LEU A 193 -42.74 2.54 7.19
N ASN A 194 -42.29 1.90 8.27
CA ASN A 194 -43.00 1.81 9.55
C ASN A 194 -44.49 1.44 9.36
N LYS A 195 -44.74 0.32 8.68
CA LYS A 195 -46.08 -0.07 8.22
C LYS A 195 -46.28 -1.58 8.31
N THR A 196 -47.49 -2.01 8.68
CA THR A 196 -47.90 -3.43 8.65
C THR A 196 -49.08 -3.60 7.72
N ASP A 197 -48.97 -4.52 6.77
CA ASP A 197 -50.00 -4.90 5.82
C ASP A 197 -50.38 -6.38 6.01
N MET A 198 -51.63 -6.74 5.75
CA MET A 198 -52.10 -8.12 5.89
C MET A 198 -53.00 -8.51 4.72
N TRP A 199 -52.75 -9.70 4.16
CA TRP A 199 -53.55 -10.34 3.13
C TRP A 199 -54.19 -11.60 3.71
N ILE A 200 -55.48 -11.79 3.39
CA ILE A 200 -56.21 -13.00 3.72
C ILE A 200 -56.51 -13.76 2.45
N ASN A 201 -56.14 -15.04 2.45
CA ASN A 201 -56.30 -15.97 1.34
C ASN A 201 -55.75 -15.44 -0.01
N PRO A 202 -54.50 -14.94 -0.07
CA PRO A 202 -53.89 -14.56 -1.33
C PRO A 202 -53.67 -15.77 -2.24
N ASP A 203 -53.73 -15.58 -3.56
CA ASP A 203 -53.30 -16.59 -4.51
C ASP A 203 -51.77 -16.66 -4.56
N LEU A 204 -51.18 -17.62 -3.84
CA LEU A 204 -49.73 -17.78 -3.74
C LEU A 204 -49.05 -18.10 -5.09
N SER A 205 -49.78 -18.58 -6.10
CA SER A 205 -49.20 -18.85 -7.42
C SER A 205 -48.87 -17.58 -8.20
N THR A 206 -49.51 -16.46 -7.85
CA THR A 206 -49.35 -15.16 -8.51
C THR A 206 -48.94 -14.04 -7.54
N PHE A 207 -48.80 -14.34 -6.24
CA PHE A 207 -48.44 -13.34 -5.22
C PHE A 207 -46.96 -12.95 -5.32
N ASP A 208 -46.70 -11.69 -5.70
CA ASP A 208 -45.36 -11.10 -5.68
C ASP A 208 -45.04 -10.56 -4.28
N TYR A 209 -44.18 -11.24 -3.54
CA TYR A 209 -43.76 -10.81 -2.19
C TYR A 209 -42.95 -9.51 -2.20
N SER A 210 -42.30 -9.17 -3.33
CA SER A 210 -41.57 -7.92 -3.49
C SER A 210 -42.49 -6.75 -3.82
N ASN A 211 -43.52 -6.98 -4.65
CA ASN A 211 -44.50 -5.97 -5.05
C ASN A 211 -45.94 -6.50 -4.87
N PRO A 212 -46.40 -6.68 -3.62
CA PRO A 212 -47.66 -7.34 -3.38
C PRO A 212 -48.85 -6.49 -3.83
N THR A 213 -49.96 -7.16 -4.15
CA THR A 213 -51.23 -6.51 -4.49
C THR A 213 -51.81 -5.74 -3.29
N SER A 214 -52.92 -5.03 -3.48
CA SER A 214 -53.60 -4.32 -2.39
C SER A 214 -53.90 -5.26 -1.20
N PRO A 215 -53.54 -4.87 0.04
CA PRO A 215 -53.78 -5.68 1.23
C PRO A 215 -55.24 -5.70 1.67
N SER A 216 -55.62 -6.75 2.41
CA SER A 216 -56.92 -6.87 3.05
C SER A 216 -57.08 -5.95 4.28
N ALA A 217 -55.97 -5.60 4.93
CA ALA A 217 -55.90 -4.61 6.00
C ALA A 217 -54.51 -3.95 6.06
N THR A 218 -54.45 -2.69 6.49
CA THR A 218 -53.22 -1.90 6.63
C THR A 218 -53.23 -1.13 7.95
N ALA A 219 -52.12 -1.17 8.69
CA ALA A 219 -51.84 -0.28 9.81
C ALA A 219 -50.60 0.59 9.46
N THR A 220 -50.80 1.91 9.34
CA THR A 220 -49.70 2.86 9.11
C THR A 220 -49.07 3.31 10.42
N SER A 221 -47.79 3.70 10.40
CA SER A 221 -47.03 4.10 11.59
C SER A 221 -46.92 2.97 12.63
N PHE A 222 -46.89 1.73 12.16
CA PHE A 222 -46.85 0.53 13.00
C PHE A 222 -46.04 -0.58 12.31
N ALA A 223 -44.86 -0.87 12.85
CA ALA A 223 -44.04 -2.03 12.52
C ALA A 223 -43.52 -2.63 13.85
N PRO A 224 -44.16 -3.69 14.39
CA PRO A 224 -43.79 -4.23 15.69
C PRO A 224 -42.48 -5.02 15.60
N ASP A 225 -41.49 -4.67 16.43
CA ASP A 225 -40.30 -5.49 16.63
C ASP A 225 -40.66 -6.77 17.38
N PHE A 226 -40.10 -7.92 17.00
CA PHE A 226 -40.43 -9.18 17.67
C PHE A 226 -39.37 -10.27 17.49
N ASP A 227 -39.09 -10.98 18.58
CA ASP A 227 -38.21 -12.15 18.68
C ASP A 227 -38.98 -13.39 19.19
N ARG A 228 -40.28 -13.25 19.44
CA ARG A 228 -41.15 -14.29 19.97
C ARG A 228 -42.59 -14.09 19.54
N ILE A 229 -43.24 -15.20 19.20
CA ILE A 229 -44.70 -15.27 19.03
C ILE A 229 -45.32 -16.08 20.17
N ASP A 230 -46.47 -15.63 20.64
CA ASP A 230 -47.32 -16.39 21.56
C ASP A 230 -48.70 -16.59 20.98
N VAL A 231 -49.12 -17.84 20.86
CA VAL A 231 -50.45 -18.21 20.37
C VAL A 231 -51.40 -18.30 21.56
N PHE A 232 -52.48 -17.53 21.54
CA PHE A 232 -53.53 -17.48 22.56
C PHE A 232 -54.87 -17.86 21.96
N LEU A 233 -55.38 -19.05 22.30
CA LEU A 233 -56.63 -19.60 21.78
C LEU A 233 -57.58 -20.02 22.89
N ARG A 234 -58.88 -19.82 22.69
CA ARG A 234 -59.94 -20.44 23.51
C ARG A 234 -60.57 -21.67 22.85
N SER A 235 -60.35 -21.75 21.54
CA SER A 235 -60.82 -22.76 20.61
C SER A 235 -60.04 -22.58 19.31
N GLY A 236 -60.22 -23.49 18.35
CA GLY A 236 -59.62 -23.36 17.03
C GLY A 236 -58.22 -23.95 16.92
N SER A 237 -57.55 -23.60 15.83
CA SER A 237 -56.28 -24.20 15.42
C SER A 237 -55.44 -23.26 14.55
N ILE A 238 -54.14 -23.54 14.51
CA ILE A 238 -53.15 -22.88 13.67
C ILE A 238 -52.23 -23.92 13.04
N ASP A 239 -51.77 -23.65 11.83
CA ASP A 239 -50.86 -24.51 11.09
C ASP A 239 -49.89 -23.67 10.24
N GLU A 240 -48.81 -24.30 9.76
CA GLU A 240 -47.88 -23.74 8.76
C GLU A 240 -47.32 -22.35 9.12
N ILE A 241 -46.83 -22.21 10.35
CA ILE A 241 -46.25 -20.94 10.81
C ILE A 241 -44.91 -20.74 10.13
N ALA A 242 -44.76 -19.63 9.41
CA ALA A 242 -43.54 -19.27 8.73
C ALA A 242 -43.20 -17.80 8.89
N ILE A 243 -41.91 -17.52 9.10
CA ILE A 243 -41.37 -16.18 9.15
C ILE A 243 -40.30 -16.07 8.07
N PHE A 244 -40.47 -15.12 7.16
CA PHE A 244 -39.51 -14.81 6.12
C PHE A 244 -38.97 -13.40 6.31
N SER A 245 -37.69 -13.18 6.05
CA SER A 245 -37.10 -11.85 6.07
C SER A 245 -36.35 -11.56 4.78
N LYS A 246 -36.45 -10.32 4.31
CA LYS A 246 -35.62 -9.82 3.22
C LYS A 246 -34.31 -9.32 3.79
N THR A 247 -33.20 -9.72 3.18
CA THR A 247 -31.88 -9.13 3.47
C THR A 247 -31.94 -7.63 3.16
N SER A 248 -31.59 -6.81 4.14
CA SER A 248 -31.48 -5.36 3.97
C SER A 248 -30.02 -4.92 3.88
N ALA A 249 -29.79 -3.77 3.23
CA ALA A 249 -28.47 -3.17 3.16
C ALA A 249 -27.93 -2.88 4.58
N PRO A 250 -26.59 -2.82 4.76
CA PRO A 250 -26.00 -2.23 5.94
C PRO A 250 -26.56 -0.81 6.15
N THR A 251 -26.73 -0.39 7.41
CA THR A 251 -27.31 0.93 7.75
C THR A 251 -26.26 1.94 8.24
N GLY A 252 -25.03 1.49 8.53
CA GLY A 252 -23.92 2.36 8.87
C GLY A 252 -22.54 1.79 8.52
N ILE A 253 -21.63 2.69 8.16
CA ILE A 253 -20.18 2.42 8.08
C ILE A 253 -19.50 3.22 9.20
N SER A 254 -18.67 2.56 9.99
CA SER A 254 -17.86 3.18 11.04
C SER A 254 -16.37 3.00 10.78
N GLY A 255 -15.52 3.80 11.44
CA GLY A 255 -14.06 3.77 11.28
C GLY A 255 -13.45 5.17 11.32
N THR A 256 -12.12 5.26 11.18
CA THR A 256 -11.44 6.56 11.05
C THR A 256 -11.64 7.11 9.64
N THR A 257 -12.29 8.27 9.53
CA THR A 257 -12.70 8.88 8.25
C THR A 257 -11.82 10.06 7.82
N SER A 258 -10.81 10.42 8.62
CA SER A 258 -9.82 11.43 8.29
C SER A 258 -8.43 10.88 8.60
N ILE A 259 -7.61 10.74 7.56
CA ILE A 259 -6.27 10.16 7.65
C ILE A 259 -5.25 11.05 6.92
N CYS A 260 -3.98 10.78 7.15
CA CYS A 260 -2.88 11.41 6.40
C CYS A 260 -2.54 10.59 5.16
N ASN A 261 -2.05 11.24 4.11
CA ASN A 261 -1.61 10.54 2.90
C ASN A 261 -0.54 9.47 3.24
N GLY A 262 -0.77 8.23 2.78
CA GLY A 262 0.05 7.05 3.09
C GLY A 262 -0.36 6.27 4.34
N ALA A 263 -1.32 6.75 5.14
CA ALA A 263 -1.88 6.00 6.27
C ALA A 263 -3.01 5.07 5.81
N SER A 264 -3.29 4.05 6.63
CA SER A 264 -4.41 3.13 6.43
C SER A 264 -5.57 3.44 7.38
N THR A 265 -6.78 3.01 7.02
CA THR A 265 -7.93 2.96 7.93
C THR A 265 -8.72 1.67 7.73
N THR A 266 -9.39 1.22 8.79
CA THR A 266 -10.32 0.10 8.74
C THR A 266 -11.74 0.62 8.84
N LEU A 267 -12.56 0.29 7.85
CA LEU A 267 -13.99 0.57 7.83
C LEU A 267 -14.77 -0.68 8.22
N MET A 268 -15.87 -0.52 8.96
CA MET A 268 -16.74 -1.61 9.41
C MET A 268 -18.20 -1.32 9.05
N ALA A 269 -18.84 -2.26 8.36
CA ALA A 269 -20.26 -2.24 8.05
C ALA A 269 -21.07 -2.76 9.25
N SER A 270 -22.25 -2.18 9.47
CA SER A 270 -23.11 -2.52 10.61
C SER A 270 -24.60 -2.29 10.30
N GLY A 271 -25.47 -2.91 11.11
CA GLY A 271 -26.92 -2.88 10.97
C GLY A 271 -27.44 -3.59 9.71
N GLY A 272 -28.74 -3.60 9.50
CA GLY A 272 -29.41 -4.36 8.45
C GLY A 272 -29.48 -5.86 8.74
N SER A 273 -30.45 -6.55 8.15
CA SER A 273 -30.63 -8.00 8.30
C SER A 273 -29.69 -8.79 7.38
N THR A 274 -29.16 -9.91 7.89
CA THR A 274 -28.26 -10.80 7.13
C THR A 274 -28.73 -12.25 7.21
N ALA A 275 -28.26 -13.08 6.28
CA ALA A 275 -28.47 -14.54 6.25
C ALA A 275 -27.12 -15.26 6.14
N SER A 276 -27.09 -16.59 6.35
CA SER A 276 -25.85 -17.37 6.49
C SER A 276 -24.88 -17.31 5.30
N ASN A 277 -25.40 -17.06 4.09
CA ASN A 277 -24.60 -16.99 2.86
C ASN A 277 -24.56 -15.59 2.24
N VAL A 278 -24.90 -14.56 3.02
CA VAL A 278 -24.80 -13.16 2.60
C VAL A 278 -23.48 -12.57 3.08
N VAL A 279 -22.80 -11.85 2.19
CA VAL A 279 -21.53 -11.18 2.48
C VAL A 279 -21.62 -9.69 2.17
N ASP A 280 -20.99 -8.86 3.01
CA ASP A 280 -20.76 -7.46 2.72
C ASP A 280 -19.66 -7.34 1.65
N VAL A 281 -19.92 -6.56 0.60
CA VAL A 281 -19.00 -6.34 -0.54
C VAL A 281 -18.71 -4.86 -0.64
N TRP A 282 -17.42 -4.53 -0.65
CA TRP A 282 -16.90 -3.18 -0.59
C TRP A 282 -16.41 -2.70 -1.97
N TYR A 283 -16.64 -1.41 -2.24
CA TYR A 283 -16.20 -0.73 -3.45
C TYR A 283 -15.60 0.64 -3.08
N ALA A 284 -14.78 1.18 -3.98
CA ALA A 284 -14.26 2.54 -3.89
C ALA A 284 -14.75 3.39 -5.07
N GLY A 285 -15.04 4.67 -4.81
CA GLY A 285 -15.46 5.65 -5.82
C GLY A 285 -16.92 5.55 -6.25
N ALA A 286 -17.43 4.34 -6.51
CA ALA A 286 -18.84 4.08 -6.84
C ALA A 286 -19.30 2.70 -6.32
N CYS A 287 -20.62 2.49 -6.24
CA CYS A 287 -21.29 1.31 -5.66
C CYS A 287 -21.28 0.08 -6.59
N GLY A 288 -20.18 -0.20 -7.29
CA GLY A 288 -20.15 -1.27 -8.31
C GLY A 288 -20.92 -0.93 -9.60
N ASP A 289 -22.09 -0.29 -9.51
CA ASP A 289 -22.99 0.05 -10.62
C ASP A 289 -23.12 -1.11 -11.62
N GLU A 290 -23.58 -2.25 -11.10
CA GLU A 290 -23.64 -3.50 -11.86
C GLU A 290 -24.77 -3.48 -12.89
N ALA A 291 -24.41 -3.64 -14.16
CA ALA A 291 -25.38 -3.78 -15.24
C ALA A 291 -25.93 -5.22 -15.34
N PHE A 292 -25.21 -6.19 -14.78
CA PHE A 292 -25.65 -7.59 -14.69
C PHE A 292 -25.15 -8.22 -13.40
N HIS A 293 -26.00 -9.05 -12.77
CA HIS A 293 -25.66 -9.81 -11.58
C HIS A 293 -26.24 -11.23 -11.69
N GLN A 294 -25.40 -12.23 -11.40
CA GLN A 294 -25.77 -13.63 -11.29
C GLN A 294 -25.39 -14.17 -9.91
N GLY A 295 -26.39 -14.35 -9.04
CA GLY A 295 -26.27 -15.00 -7.72
C GLY A 295 -26.78 -16.45 -7.70
N TRP A 296 -27.03 -17.03 -8.88
CA TRP A 296 -27.46 -18.43 -9.10
C TRP A 296 -28.86 -18.81 -8.57
N ASP A 297 -29.60 -17.87 -7.98
CA ASP A 297 -30.98 -18.06 -7.50
C ASP A 297 -32.01 -18.00 -8.62
N THR A 298 -31.70 -17.31 -9.71
CA THR A 298 -32.53 -17.24 -10.92
C THR A 298 -31.63 -17.22 -12.15
N GLN A 299 -32.16 -17.65 -13.29
CA GLN A 299 -31.62 -17.35 -14.64
C GLN A 299 -30.49 -18.23 -15.23
N PRO A 300 -30.40 -18.27 -16.58
CA PRO A 300 -30.08 -19.43 -17.39
C PRO A 300 -28.58 -19.51 -17.72
N TYR A 301 -27.87 -20.35 -16.98
CA TYR A 301 -26.56 -20.80 -17.42
C TYR A 301 -26.68 -22.19 -18.05
N THR A 302 -25.78 -22.48 -18.96
CA THR A 302 -25.52 -23.86 -19.40
C THR A 302 -24.08 -24.21 -19.08
N THR A 303 -23.86 -25.46 -18.70
CA THR A 303 -22.53 -25.95 -18.39
C THR A 303 -21.96 -26.75 -19.55
N LEU A 304 -20.66 -26.61 -19.78
CA LEU A 304 -19.89 -27.31 -20.80
C LEU A 304 -18.69 -27.95 -20.11
N ALA A 305 -18.46 -29.24 -20.40
CA ALA A 305 -17.41 -30.03 -19.77
C ALA A 305 -17.34 -29.85 -18.23
N THR A 306 -18.50 -29.67 -17.60
CA THR A 306 -18.66 -29.26 -16.21
C THR A 306 -19.83 -30.03 -15.59
N THR A 307 -19.58 -30.65 -14.44
CA THR A 307 -20.63 -31.28 -13.63
C THR A 307 -21.12 -30.28 -12.60
N VAL A 308 -22.42 -30.02 -12.55
CA VAL A 308 -23.05 -29.26 -11.44
C VAL A 308 -23.35 -30.25 -10.33
N ASN A 309 -22.64 -30.13 -9.21
CA ASN A 309 -22.82 -31.04 -8.07
C ASN A 309 -24.00 -30.58 -7.19
N SER A 310 -24.14 -29.26 -7.01
CA SER A 310 -25.26 -28.65 -6.30
C SER A 310 -25.40 -27.17 -6.66
N ASN A 311 -26.62 -26.66 -6.52
CA ASN A 311 -26.89 -25.23 -6.41
C ASN A 311 -27.72 -25.06 -5.14
N LEU A 312 -27.06 -24.76 -4.03
CA LEU A 312 -27.68 -24.69 -2.71
C LEU A 312 -27.46 -23.30 -2.15
N ASP A 313 -28.55 -22.63 -1.80
CA ASP A 313 -28.53 -21.29 -1.22
C ASP A 313 -27.65 -20.32 -2.03
N GLY A 314 -27.88 -20.18 -3.34
CA GLY A 314 -27.14 -19.24 -4.19
C GLY A 314 -25.65 -19.55 -4.36
N ILE A 315 -25.18 -20.73 -3.94
CA ILE A 315 -23.80 -21.19 -4.17
C ILE A 315 -23.81 -22.31 -5.20
N LEU A 316 -23.24 -22.01 -6.38
CA LEU A 316 -23.06 -22.97 -7.45
C LEU A 316 -21.78 -23.78 -7.21
N ASN A 317 -21.94 -25.08 -6.92
CA ASN A 317 -20.82 -26.01 -6.80
C ASN A 317 -20.65 -26.80 -8.10
N VAL A 318 -19.49 -26.66 -8.73
CA VAL A 318 -19.17 -27.27 -10.03
C VAL A 318 -17.87 -28.06 -9.98
N THR A 319 -17.75 -29.08 -10.82
CA THR A 319 -16.51 -29.85 -11.02
C THR A 319 -16.14 -29.97 -12.49
N SER A 320 -14.90 -29.59 -12.82
CA SER A 320 -14.41 -29.63 -14.20
C SER A 320 -14.19 -31.07 -14.63
N SER A 321 -14.66 -31.43 -15.83
CA SER A 321 -14.44 -32.78 -16.40
C SER A 321 -13.28 -32.82 -17.39
N THR A 322 -12.92 -31.68 -17.98
CA THR A 322 -11.80 -31.56 -18.93
C THR A 322 -10.94 -30.33 -18.58
N LEU A 323 -10.03 -29.96 -19.48
CA LEU A 323 -9.19 -28.76 -19.36
C LEU A 323 -9.90 -27.47 -19.84
N ASP A 324 -11.10 -27.57 -20.44
CA ASP A 324 -11.92 -26.45 -20.93
C ASP A 324 -13.35 -26.51 -20.33
N PRO A 325 -13.50 -26.45 -18.99
CA PRO A 325 -14.80 -26.36 -18.34
C PRO A 325 -15.38 -24.96 -18.50
N GLY A 326 -16.65 -24.84 -18.88
CA GLY A 326 -17.28 -23.54 -19.09
C GLY A 326 -18.68 -23.41 -18.51
N ILE A 327 -19.00 -22.21 -18.03
CA ILE A 327 -20.33 -21.76 -17.65
C ILE A 327 -20.74 -20.66 -18.65
N ALA A 328 -21.69 -20.98 -19.51
CA ALA A 328 -22.17 -20.08 -20.56
C ALA A 328 -23.35 -19.24 -20.07
N MET A 329 -23.19 -17.93 -20.13
CA MET A 329 -24.18 -16.91 -19.77
C MET A 329 -24.38 -15.99 -20.98
N TYR A 330 -25.18 -16.45 -21.95
CA TYR A 330 -25.42 -15.76 -23.21
C TYR A 330 -26.75 -15.00 -23.20
N ASN A 331 -26.91 -14.03 -24.09
CA ASN A 331 -28.14 -13.24 -24.26
C ASN A 331 -28.58 -12.52 -22.98
N LEU A 332 -27.62 -11.98 -22.23
CA LEU A 332 -27.84 -11.29 -20.96
C LEU A 332 -28.42 -9.88 -21.14
N GLY A 333 -28.35 -9.32 -22.34
CA GLY A 333 -28.81 -7.97 -22.65
C GLY A 333 -27.87 -7.26 -23.61
N SER A 334 -27.75 -5.94 -23.46
CA SER A 334 -26.86 -5.09 -24.23
C SER A 334 -26.28 -4.03 -23.30
N PHE A 335 -25.00 -4.15 -22.98
CA PHE A 335 -24.32 -3.33 -21.97
C PHE A 335 -23.23 -2.47 -22.61
N ASP A 336 -23.17 -1.18 -22.25
CA ASP A 336 -22.14 -0.25 -22.74
C ASP A 336 -20.76 -0.60 -22.15
N PRO A 337 -19.76 -0.98 -22.96
CA PRO A 337 -18.42 -1.35 -22.49
C PRO A 337 -17.59 -0.14 -22.02
N ASN A 338 -18.05 1.09 -22.29
CA ASN A 338 -17.41 2.29 -21.78
C ASN A 338 -17.73 2.56 -20.31
N VAL A 339 -18.91 2.13 -19.86
CA VAL A 339 -19.36 2.21 -18.47
C VAL A 339 -18.97 0.93 -17.73
N ASN A 340 -19.37 -0.23 -18.29
CA ASN A 340 -19.18 -1.53 -17.67
C ASN A 340 -17.84 -2.12 -18.10
N LYS A 341 -16.87 -2.09 -17.21
CA LYS A 341 -15.47 -2.47 -17.51
C LYS A 341 -15.02 -3.69 -16.74
N TYR A 342 -15.68 -3.99 -15.62
CA TYR A 342 -15.18 -4.98 -14.69
C TYR A 342 -16.09 -6.19 -14.66
N ILE A 343 -15.49 -7.37 -14.73
CA ILE A 343 -16.14 -8.59 -14.27
C ILE A 343 -15.67 -8.84 -12.84
N ASN A 344 -16.59 -8.82 -11.88
CA ASN A 344 -16.31 -9.21 -10.51
C ASN A 344 -16.96 -10.55 -10.20
N PHE A 345 -16.29 -11.37 -9.41
CA PHE A 345 -16.85 -12.64 -8.96
C PHE A 345 -16.26 -13.09 -7.63
N ARG A 346 -17.01 -13.92 -6.92
CA ARG A 346 -16.60 -14.52 -5.64
C ARG A 346 -16.61 -16.03 -5.76
N TYR A 347 -15.50 -16.66 -5.39
CA TYR A 347 -15.27 -18.09 -5.58
C TYR A 347 -14.48 -18.70 -4.43
N ARG A 348 -14.55 -20.03 -4.31
CA ARG A 348 -13.72 -20.85 -3.43
C ARG A 348 -13.39 -22.16 -4.13
N VAL A 349 -12.11 -22.43 -4.37
CA VAL A 349 -11.68 -23.74 -4.91
C VAL A 349 -11.62 -24.74 -3.77
N THR A 350 -12.58 -25.67 -3.74
CA THR A 350 -12.72 -26.64 -2.65
C THR A 350 -11.87 -27.90 -2.85
N SER A 351 -11.47 -28.20 -4.09
CA SER A 351 -10.58 -29.31 -4.42
C SER A 351 -9.84 -29.09 -5.74
N GLY A 352 -8.59 -29.55 -5.83
CA GLY A 352 -7.74 -29.40 -7.02
C GLY A 352 -7.02 -28.05 -7.12
N THR A 353 -6.45 -27.76 -8.29
CA THR A 353 -5.76 -26.49 -8.59
C THR A 353 -6.38 -25.87 -9.84
N ALA A 354 -7.07 -24.74 -9.68
CA ALA A 354 -7.82 -24.13 -10.78
C ALA A 354 -6.91 -23.47 -11.84
N GLY A 355 -5.77 -22.93 -11.42
CA GLY A 355 -4.85 -22.18 -12.29
C GLY A 355 -5.39 -20.79 -12.59
N VAL A 356 -6.05 -20.63 -13.74
CA VAL A 356 -6.67 -19.36 -14.16
C VAL A 356 -8.15 -19.56 -14.47
N ALA A 357 -8.92 -18.51 -14.23
CA ALA A 357 -10.23 -18.28 -14.81
C ALA A 357 -10.07 -17.61 -16.17
N GLN A 358 -10.80 -18.04 -17.18
CA GLN A 358 -10.85 -17.39 -18.49
C GLN A 358 -12.26 -16.82 -18.73
N PHE A 359 -12.35 -15.53 -19.03
CA PHE A 359 -13.63 -14.88 -19.31
C PHE A 359 -13.70 -14.46 -20.77
N PHE A 360 -14.45 -15.24 -21.55
CA PHE A 360 -14.75 -14.94 -22.94
C PHE A 360 -15.94 -14.00 -23.01
N PHE A 361 -15.81 -12.89 -23.72
CA PHE A 361 -16.90 -11.92 -23.85
C PHE A 361 -17.56 -11.99 -25.23
N LEU A 362 -18.87 -11.82 -25.25
CA LEU A 362 -19.70 -11.84 -26.44
C LEU A 362 -20.25 -10.44 -26.72
N ASN A 363 -20.48 -10.18 -28.00
CA ASN A 363 -21.09 -8.95 -28.49
C ASN A 363 -21.93 -9.23 -29.75
N SER A 364 -22.34 -8.20 -30.49
CA SER A 364 -23.17 -8.39 -31.69
C SER A 364 -22.44 -9.09 -32.84
N ALA A 365 -21.11 -9.00 -32.91
CA ALA A 365 -20.29 -9.64 -33.93
C ALA A 365 -19.77 -11.03 -33.49
N ILE A 366 -19.46 -11.18 -32.19
CA ILE A 366 -18.94 -12.41 -31.59
C ILE A 366 -20.02 -13.00 -30.68
N THR A 367 -20.85 -13.88 -31.24
CA THR A 367 -22.00 -14.49 -30.54
C THR A 367 -21.69 -15.85 -29.91
N VAL A 368 -20.45 -16.34 -30.06
CA VAL A 368 -19.94 -17.56 -29.44
C VAL A 368 -18.54 -17.30 -28.89
N PRO A 369 -18.11 -18.02 -27.83
CA PRO A 369 -16.76 -17.87 -27.27
C PRO A 369 -15.67 -18.05 -28.32
N ASN A 370 -14.69 -17.15 -28.32
CA ASN A 370 -13.62 -17.12 -29.31
C ASN A 370 -12.26 -16.92 -28.62
N GLY A 371 -11.26 -17.70 -29.01
CA GLY A 371 -9.89 -17.66 -28.47
C GLY A 371 -9.14 -16.32 -28.65
N GLY A 372 -9.71 -15.35 -29.38
CA GLY A 372 -9.18 -13.99 -29.48
C GLY A 372 -9.94 -12.94 -28.65
N TYR A 373 -10.92 -13.34 -27.83
CA TYR A 373 -11.84 -12.44 -27.12
C TYR A 373 -12.05 -12.88 -25.66
N TYR A 374 -10.95 -12.99 -24.91
CA TYR A 374 -11.00 -13.33 -23.49
C TYR A 374 -9.86 -12.67 -22.71
N LEU A 375 -10.02 -12.61 -21.39
CA LEU A 375 -8.95 -12.29 -20.46
C LEU A 375 -8.86 -13.35 -19.37
N ASP A 376 -7.63 -13.56 -18.89
CA ASP A 376 -7.34 -14.50 -17.82
C ASP A 376 -7.30 -13.79 -16.46
N LYS A 377 -7.65 -14.54 -15.42
CA LYS A 377 -7.48 -14.16 -14.02
C LYS A 377 -6.92 -15.32 -13.22
N ALA A 378 -5.74 -15.15 -12.64
CA ALA A 378 -5.18 -16.13 -11.73
C ALA A 378 -6.11 -16.38 -10.54
N LEU A 379 -6.29 -17.65 -10.19
CA LEU A 379 -7.15 -18.09 -9.09
C LEU A 379 -6.31 -18.68 -7.95
N ILE A 380 -6.79 -18.48 -6.73
CA ILE A 380 -6.19 -19.02 -5.51
C ILE A 380 -6.90 -20.32 -5.15
N SER A 381 -6.13 -21.38 -4.92
CA SER A 381 -6.65 -22.73 -4.60
C SER A 381 -6.28 -23.15 -3.19
N ASP A 382 -6.88 -22.50 -2.19
CA ASP A 382 -6.58 -22.68 -0.75
C ASP A 382 -7.81 -23.07 0.10
N ASN A 383 -8.95 -23.39 -0.55
CA ASN A 383 -10.22 -23.68 0.11
C ASN A 383 -10.77 -22.52 0.98
N ALA A 384 -10.37 -21.28 0.69
CA ALA A 384 -10.97 -20.07 1.25
C ALA A 384 -11.79 -19.31 0.19
N TRP A 385 -12.70 -18.45 0.66
CA TRP A 385 -13.42 -17.53 -0.21
C TRP A 385 -12.52 -16.39 -0.66
N HIS A 386 -12.51 -16.14 -1.96
CA HIS A 386 -11.80 -15.03 -2.60
C HIS A 386 -12.74 -14.24 -3.49
N THR A 387 -12.47 -12.95 -3.62
CA THR A 387 -13.01 -12.16 -4.73
C THR A 387 -11.95 -11.94 -5.79
N ALA A 388 -12.40 -11.87 -7.02
CA ALA A 388 -11.57 -11.57 -8.16
C ALA A 388 -12.27 -10.58 -9.08
N THR A 389 -11.48 -9.64 -9.58
CA THR A 389 -11.90 -8.65 -10.57
C THR A 389 -11.01 -8.71 -11.81
N ILE A 390 -11.63 -8.61 -12.99
CA ILE A 390 -10.97 -8.47 -14.28
C ILE A 390 -11.37 -7.13 -14.89
N ASP A 391 -10.41 -6.26 -15.20
CA ASP A 391 -10.65 -5.07 -16.03
C ASP A 391 -10.68 -5.50 -17.50
N MET A 392 -11.89 -5.78 -17.98
CA MET A 392 -12.15 -6.20 -19.35
C MET A 392 -11.76 -5.13 -20.37
N SER A 393 -11.76 -3.85 -19.96
CA SER A 393 -11.45 -2.74 -20.85
C SER A 393 -9.99 -2.66 -21.29
N THR A 394 -9.13 -3.49 -20.69
CA THR A 394 -7.74 -3.71 -21.12
C THR A 394 -7.63 -4.54 -22.39
N HIS A 395 -8.65 -5.33 -22.74
CA HIS A 395 -8.66 -6.08 -23.98
C HIS A 395 -8.95 -5.16 -25.17
N ALA A 396 -8.13 -5.23 -26.23
CA ALA A 396 -8.19 -4.30 -27.37
C ALA A 396 -9.58 -4.21 -28.02
N ASN A 397 -10.28 -5.35 -28.07
CA ASN A 397 -11.58 -5.48 -28.74
C ASN A 397 -12.79 -5.32 -27.79
N TRP A 398 -12.58 -4.98 -26.51
CA TRP A 398 -13.69 -4.87 -25.53
C TRP A 398 -14.71 -3.80 -25.92
N ARG A 399 -14.24 -2.71 -26.54
CA ARG A 399 -15.05 -1.54 -26.88
C ARG A 399 -15.64 -1.58 -28.29
N ASP A 400 -15.48 -2.69 -29.01
CA ASP A 400 -15.92 -2.80 -30.40
C ASP A 400 -17.45 -2.71 -30.54
N SER A 401 -18.20 -3.22 -29.56
CA SER A 401 -19.65 -3.09 -29.48
C SER A 401 -20.17 -3.45 -28.09
N ASN A 402 -21.47 -3.26 -27.87
CA ASN A 402 -22.11 -3.59 -26.59
C ASN A 402 -21.94 -5.08 -26.23
N ILE A 403 -21.71 -5.33 -24.95
CA ILE A 403 -21.54 -6.68 -24.41
C ILE A 403 -22.91 -7.33 -24.28
N THR A 404 -23.01 -8.57 -24.75
CA THR A 404 -24.28 -9.31 -24.79
C THR A 404 -24.27 -10.59 -23.96
N GLY A 405 -23.09 -11.01 -23.48
CA GLY A 405 -22.94 -12.19 -22.64
C GLY A 405 -21.47 -12.59 -22.47
N PHE A 406 -21.25 -13.71 -21.79
CA PHE A 406 -19.91 -14.25 -21.55
C PHE A 406 -19.92 -15.77 -21.36
N ARG A 407 -18.76 -16.40 -21.56
CA ARG A 407 -18.45 -17.74 -21.05
C ARG A 407 -17.38 -17.60 -19.97
N TYR A 408 -17.68 -18.15 -18.80
CA TYR A 408 -16.75 -18.24 -17.68
C TYR A 408 -16.16 -19.64 -17.60
N ASP A 409 -14.88 -19.76 -17.94
CA ASP A 409 -14.14 -20.99 -17.74
C ASP A 409 -13.38 -20.91 -16.42
N TYR A 410 -13.90 -21.63 -15.42
CA TYR A 410 -13.51 -21.43 -14.03
C TYR A 410 -12.26 -22.22 -13.61
N ALA A 411 -11.67 -23.00 -14.52
CA ALA A 411 -10.40 -23.69 -14.30
C ALA A 411 -9.78 -24.10 -15.64
N VAL A 412 -8.46 -24.31 -15.66
CA VAL A 412 -7.72 -24.88 -16.82
C VAL A 412 -7.23 -26.31 -16.56
N SER A 413 -7.81 -26.98 -15.56
CA SER A 413 -7.45 -28.34 -15.14
C SER A 413 -8.71 -29.19 -14.92
N SER A 414 -8.61 -30.49 -15.18
CA SER A 414 -9.69 -31.46 -14.95
C SER A 414 -9.72 -31.89 -13.47
N GLY A 415 -10.91 -32.16 -12.95
CA GLY A 415 -11.14 -32.61 -11.57
C GLY A 415 -11.10 -31.50 -10.52
N VAL A 416 -11.17 -30.23 -10.92
CA VAL A 416 -11.21 -29.08 -10.00
C VAL A 416 -12.65 -28.86 -9.56
N THR A 417 -12.87 -28.81 -8.24
CA THR A 417 -14.17 -28.47 -7.64
C THR A 417 -14.13 -27.03 -7.11
N MET A 418 -15.15 -26.25 -7.47
CA MET A 418 -15.26 -24.84 -7.09
C MET A 418 -16.68 -24.51 -6.63
N ASP A 419 -16.77 -23.73 -5.55
CA ASP A 419 -17.96 -22.99 -5.18
C ASP A 419 -17.89 -21.60 -5.79
N ILE A 420 -18.99 -21.15 -6.40
CA ILE A 420 -19.13 -19.83 -6.99
C ILE A 420 -20.37 -19.17 -6.35
N ASP A 421 -20.17 -18.01 -5.74
CA ASP A 421 -21.21 -17.27 -5.02
C ASP A 421 -21.93 -16.29 -5.94
N PHE A 422 -21.19 -15.42 -6.63
CA PHE A 422 -21.78 -14.55 -7.64
C PHE A 422 -20.79 -14.16 -8.74
N ILE A 423 -21.34 -13.71 -9.88
CA ILE A 423 -20.62 -13.09 -11.00
C ILE A 423 -21.40 -11.86 -11.45
N GLU A 424 -20.71 -10.76 -11.74
CA GLU A 424 -21.33 -9.51 -12.21
C GLU A 424 -20.51 -8.80 -13.28
N LEU A 425 -21.20 -7.99 -14.07
CA LEU A 425 -20.61 -7.00 -14.97
C LEU A 425 -20.90 -5.61 -14.40
N ALA A 426 -19.84 -4.85 -14.12
CA ALA A 426 -19.88 -3.65 -13.29
C ALA A 426 -19.00 -2.51 -13.80
N ALA A 427 -19.29 -1.30 -13.33
CA ALA A 427 -18.50 -0.10 -13.63
C ALA A 427 -17.29 0.06 -12.69
N SER A 428 -17.30 -0.59 -11.52
CA SER A 428 -16.22 -0.52 -10.52
C SER A 428 -15.76 -1.89 -10.03
N PRO A 429 -14.48 -2.03 -9.64
CA PRO A 429 -13.94 -3.25 -9.07
C PRO A 429 -14.41 -3.47 -7.62
N ILE A 430 -14.41 -4.71 -7.17
CA ILE A 430 -14.57 -5.04 -5.74
C ILE A 430 -13.24 -4.77 -5.02
N GLU A 431 -13.30 -3.97 -3.96
CA GLU A 431 -12.16 -3.68 -3.08
C GLU A 431 -11.94 -4.79 -2.04
N GLY A 432 -13.01 -5.43 -1.59
CA GLY A 432 -12.94 -6.52 -0.62
C GLY A 432 -14.32 -7.00 -0.17
N THR A 433 -14.33 -8.03 0.66
CA THR A 433 -15.55 -8.60 1.24
C THR A 433 -15.41 -8.87 2.73
N GLY A 434 -16.53 -8.93 3.42
CA GLY A 434 -16.62 -9.15 4.86
C GLY A 434 -17.11 -7.90 5.58
N THR A 435 -17.43 -8.03 6.87
CA THR A 435 -17.99 -6.94 7.68
C THR A 435 -17.04 -5.76 7.86
N SER A 436 -15.77 -5.90 7.47
CA SER A 436 -14.79 -4.83 7.49
C SER A 436 -13.82 -4.90 6.30
N ILE A 437 -13.23 -3.76 5.98
CA ILE A 437 -12.16 -3.63 4.99
C ILE A 437 -11.06 -2.71 5.52
N ASN A 438 -9.79 -3.04 5.25
CA ASN A 438 -8.64 -2.17 5.51
C ASN A 438 -8.15 -1.55 4.21
N VAL A 439 -8.07 -0.22 4.17
CA VAL A 439 -7.81 0.55 2.94
C VAL A 439 -6.72 1.59 3.14
N VAL A 440 -5.99 1.92 2.06
CA VAL A 440 -4.89 2.91 2.05
C VAL A 440 -5.11 3.89 0.88
N PRO A 441 -6.16 4.74 0.93
CA PRO A 441 -6.45 5.65 -0.18
C PRO A 441 -5.34 6.71 -0.33
N THR A 442 -4.97 7.00 -1.57
CA THR A 442 -4.02 8.07 -1.92
C THR A 442 -4.68 9.44 -2.12
N ALA A 443 -6.02 9.47 -2.15
CA ALA A 443 -6.85 10.67 -2.26
C ALA A 443 -8.18 10.46 -1.54
N SER A 444 -8.87 11.54 -1.17
CA SER A 444 -10.19 11.43 -0.53
C SER A 444 -11.16 10.61 -1.39
N THR A 445 -11.70 9.54 -0.82
CA THR A 445 -12.43 8.50 -1.56
C THR A 445 -13.69 8.09 -0.81
N ASN A 446 -14.82 7.99 -1.52
CA ASN A 446 -16.03 7.37 -0.99
C ASN A 446 -15.90 5.86 -1.06
N TYR A 447 -16.08 5.19 0.07
CA TYR A 447 -16.19 3.74 0.14
C TYR A 447 -17.65 3.35 0.26
N TYR A 448 -18.04 2.34 -0.49
CA TYR A 448 -19.41 1.84 -0.55
C TYR A 448 -19.44 0.41 -0.04
N VAL A 449 -20.51 0.03 0.62
CA VAL A 449 -20.77 -1.36 1.01
C VAL A 449 -22.23 -1.72 0.74
N LYS A 450 -22.43 -2.92 0.21
CA LYS A 450 -23.74 -3.56 0.03
C LYS A 450 -23.63 -5.04 0.35
N ARG A 451 -24.77 -5.72 0.49
CA ARG A 451 -24.85 -7.16 0.74
C ARG A 451 -25.16 -7.94 -0.52
N LYS A 452 -24.42 -9.03 -0.72
CA LYS A 452 -24.55 -9.97 -1.84
C LYS A 452 -24.62 -11.40 -1.34
N GLY A 453 -25.33 -12.26 -2.08
CA GLY A 453 -25.47 -13.69 -1.81
C GLY A 453 -26.88 -14.17 -2.17
N THR A 454 -27.28 -15.32 -1.63
CA THR A 454 -28.63 -15.90 -1.83
C THR A 454 -29.72 -14.87 -1.61
N ASN A 455 -30.56 -14.63 -2.61
CA ASN A 455 -31.70 -13.71 -2.57
C ASN A 455 -31.33 -12.28 -2.12
N ALA A 456 -30.05 -11.91 -2.20
CA ALA A 456 -29.51 -10.67 -1.64
C ALA A 456 -28.67 -9.95 -2.69
N ASN A 457 -29.17 -8.80 -3.12
CA ASN A 457 -28.38 -7.80 -3.84
C ASN A 457 -28.88 -6.41 -3.45
N THR A 458 -28.38 -5.88 -2.33
CA THR A 458 -28.95 -4.68 -1.70
C THR A 458 -28.44 -3.38 -2.33
N ASP A 459 -29.08 -2.25 -2.04
CA ASP A 459 -28.49 -0.94 -2.30
C ASP A 459 -27.22 -0.73 -1.46
N CYS A 460 -26.36 0.21 -1.87
CA CYS A 460 -25.21 0.60 -1.06
C CYS A 460 -25.54 1.69 -0.05
N ILE A 461 -24.76 1.69 1.03
CA ILE A 461 -24.44 2.88 1.80
C ILE A 461 -23.00 3.30 1.53
N SER A 462 -22.65 4.55 1.86
CA SER A 462 -21.32 5.10 1.58
C SER A 462 -20.73 5.88 2.74
N GLN A 463 -19.39 5.89 2.83
CA GLN A 463 -18.62 6.71 3.75
C GLN A 463 -17.43 7.36 3.04
N LEU A 464 -17.33 8.68 3.13
CA LEU A 464 -16.16 9.42 2.67
C LEU A 464 -15.00 9.21 3.66
N VAL A 465 -13.85 8.79 3.14
CA VAL A 465 -12.56 8.86 3.84
C VAL A 465 -11.76 10.01 3.25
N THR A 466 -11.46 11.01 4.07
CA THR A 466 -10.68 12.20 3.71
C THR A 466 -9.20 11.92 3.87
N VAL A 467 -8.41 12.19 2.82
CA VAL A 467 -6.94 12.06 2.83
C VAL A 467 -6.32 13.44 2.88
N ASN A 468 -5.70 13.76 4.01
CA ASN A 468 -5.03 15.03 4.24
C ASN A 468 -3.59 14.99 3.71
N SER A 469 -3.16 16.07 3.07
CA SER A 469 -1.78 16.21 2.59
C SER A 469 -0.79 16.25 3.76
N LEU A 470 0.40 15.68 3.53
CA LEU A 470 1.53 15.86 4.43
C LEU A 470 2.11 17.27 4.24
N PRO A 471 2.57 17.93 5.31
CA PRO A 471 3.29 19.20 5.16
C PRO A 471 4.63 18.98 4.42
N THR A 472 5.12 20.03 3.76
CA THR A 472 6.47 20.07 3.17
C THR A 472 7.28 21.12 3.94
N PRO A 473 8.12 20.73 4.92
CA PRO A 473 8.92 21.66 5.69
C PRO A 473 9.85 22.48 4.82
N THR A 474 9.92 23.79 5.06
CA THR A 474 10.94 24.66 4.48
C THR A 474 11.55 25.59 5.53
N PHE A 475 12.64 26.26 5.14
CA PHE A 475 13.23 27.30 5.97
C PHE A 475 12.88 28.65 5.38
N THR A 476 12.21 29.50 6.17
CA THR A 476 11.86 30.89 5.83
C THR A 476 12.99 31.85 6.15
N THR A 477 13.81 31.54 7.16
CA THR A 477 15.02 32.30 7.52
C THR A 477 16.18 31.34 7.78
N GLN A 478 17.36 31.68 7.25
CA GLN A 478 18.60 30.93 7.44
C GLN A 478 19.79 31.90 7.57
N PRO A 479 20.89 31.49 8.21
CA PRO A 479 22.08 32.33 8.30
C PRO A 479 22.78 32.55 6.96
N ALA A 480 23.67 33.54 6.91
CA ALA A 480 24.54 33.77 5.76
C ALA A 480 25.43 32.56 5.44
N ALA A 481 25.91 32.46 4.20
CA ALA A 481 26.78 31.38 3.74
C ALA A 481 28.09 31.25 4.55
N THR A 482 28.50 32.30 5.26
CA THR A 482 29.66 32.28 6.15
C THR A 482 29.36 33.09 7.40
N VAL A 483 29.66 32.53 8.56
CA VAL A 483 29.41 33.14 9.87
C VAL A 483 30.63 32.97 10.79
N ALA A 484 30.71 33.83 11.80
CA ALA A 484 31.73 33.71 12.83
C ALA A 484 31.35 32.63 13.85
N ILE A 485 32.34 31.87 14.31
CA ILE A 485 32.19 30.98 15.45
C ILE A 485 31.75 31.78 16.69
N ASP A 486 30.97 31.15 17.56
CA ASP A 486 30.45 31.73 18.80
C ASP A 486 29.58 33.00 18.62
N THR A 487 28.96 33.14 17.43
CA THR A 487 27.96 34.18 17.16
C THR A 487 26.58 33.58 16.95
N ASP A 488 25.53 34.32 17.35
CA ASP A 488 24.15 33.86 17.19
C ASP A 488 23.76 33.82 15.71
N VAL A 489 23.22 32.68 15.30
CA VAL A 489 22.60 32.44 14.01
C VAL A 489 21.16 31.99 14.19
N THR A 490 20.28 32.48 13.33
CA THR A 490 18.84 32.22 13.40
C THR A 490 18.41 31.33 12.24
N TYR A 491 17.63 30.31 12.58
CA TYR A 491 16.90 29.49 11.64
C TYR A 491 15.40 29.56 11.96
N THR A 492 14.58 29.78 10.95
CA THR A 492 13.12 29.85 11.11
C THR A 492 12.45 29.02 10.01
N THR A 493 11.40 28.30 10.41
CA THR A 493 10.51 27.52 9.54
C THR A 493 9.10 28.08 9.62
N GLU A 494 8.17 27.51 8.86
CA GLU A 494 6.77 27.94 8.79
C GLU A 494 6.11 28.01 10.18
N THR A 495 5.25 29.01 10.38
CA THR A 495 4.47 29.17 11.61
C THR A 495 3.17 28.34 11.56
N GLY A 496 2.51 28.18 12.71
CA GLY A 496 1.19 27.53 12.81
C GLY A 496 1.20 26.00 12.78
N GLN A 497 2.37 25.38 12.68
CA GLN A 497 2.56 23.93 12.79
C GLN A 497 2.78 23.53 14.26
N THR A 498 2.75 22.23 14.55
CA THR A 498 2.97 21.66 15.88
C THR A 498 4.06 20.59 15.84
N ASN A 499 4.58 20.17 16.99
CA ASN A 499 5.59 19.11 17.12
C ASN A 499 6.84 19.35 16.25
N TYR A 500 7.43 20.54 16.35
CA TYR A 500 8.67 20.83 15.62
C TYR A 500 9.82 19.95 16.12
N VAL A 501 10.49 19.26 15.21
CA VAL A 501 11.64 18.40 15.51
C VAL A 501 12.88 19.00 14.85
N TRP A 502 13.71 19.63 15.66
CA TRP A 502 14.98 20.21 15.24
C TRP A 502 16.12 19.21 15.47
N THR A 503 16.97 19.00 14.45
CA THR A 503 18.17 18.16 14.56
C THR A 503 19.41 18.97 14.22
N PHE A 504 20.41 18.88 15.09
CA PHE A 504 21.66 19.63 15.00
C PHE A 504 22.84 18.66 14.88
N PRO A 505 23.81 18.90 13.98
CA PRO A 505 25.04 18.11 13.92
C PRO A 505 25.96 18.38 15.12
N GLY A 506 26.39 17.31 15.77
CA GLY A 506 27.35 17.35 16.88
C GLY A 506 26.70 17.33 18.26
N VAL A 507 27.47 17.69 19.28
CA VAL A 507 27.07 17.63 20.69
C VAL A 507 26.80 19.02 21.25
N ILE A 508 25.68 19.19 21.95
CA ILE A 508 25.35 20.46 22.63
C ILE A 508 26.44 20.87 23.62
N ASN A 509 26.73 22.17 23.67
CA ASN A 509 27.81 22.81 24.44
C ASN A 509 29.24 22.37 24.06
N THR A 510 29.41 21.57 23.00
CA THR A 510 30.72 21.22 22.43
C THR A 510 30.85 21.71 20.99
N ASP A 511 29.86 21.38 20.15
CA ASP A 511 29.80 21.77 18.74
C ASP A 511 28.87 22.95 18.49
N TYR A 512 27.84 23.09 19.30
CA TYR A 512 26.87 24.18 19.23
C TYR A 512 26.24 24.45 20.60
N SER A 513 25.68 25.63 20.82
CA SER A 513 24.85 25.95 21.99
C SER A 513 23.58 26.65 21.56
N ILE A 514 22.43 26.30 22.16
CA ILE A 514 21.14 26.95 21.84
C ILE A 514 20.97 28.18 22.73
N THR A 515 20.78 29.33 22.10
CA THR A 515 20.52 30.61 22.78
C THR A 515 19.02 30.77 23.08
N SER A 516 18.15 30.42 22.12
CA SER A 516 16.69 30.39 22.33
C SER A 516 15.96 29.54 21.28
N GLY A 517 14.71 29.14 21.55
CA GLY A 517 13.90 28.36 20.62
C GLY A 517 14.33 26.89 20.50
N GLY A 518 14.11 26.27 19.33
CA GLY A 518 14.52 24.89 19.06
C GLY A 518 13.74 23.81 19.82
N THR A 519 12.57 24.14 20.38
CA THR A 519 11.69 23.19 21.08
C THR A 519 10.57 22.68 20.18
N ALA A 520 9.81 21.69 20.66
CA ALA A 520 8.62 21.16 19.97
C ALA A 520 7.51 22.19 19.70
N ALA A 521 7.54 23.34 20.38
CA ALA A 521 6.60 24.45 20.19
C ALA A 521 7.22 25.63 19.41
N SER A 522 8.50 25.55 19.05
CA SER A 522 9.24 26.66 18.45
C SER A 522 9.45 26.45 16.96
N ASN A 523 8.86 27.33 16.14
CA ASN A 523 9.15 27.40 14.70
C ASN A 523 10.45 28.14 14.38
N SER A 524 11.22 28.53 15.41
CA SER A 524 12.51 29.22 15.27
C SER A 524 13.51 28.69 16.29
N VAL A 525 14.79 28.73 15.93
CA VAL A 525 15.92 28.45 16.82
C VAL A 525 17.03 29.48 16.58
N VAL A 526 17.56 30.01 17.67
CA VAL A 526 18.78 30.81 17.70
C VAL A 526 19.85 30.00 18.40
N LEU A 527 20.98 29.77 17.73
CA LEU A 527 22.09 28.98 18.26
C LEU A 527 23.43 29.61 17.91
N LYS A 528 24.49 29.15 18.57
CA LYS A 528 25.88 29.45 18.23
C LYS A 528 26.60 28.18 17.83
N TRP A 529 27.41 28.25 16.79
CA TRP A 529 28.35 27.18 16.44
C TRP A 529 29.65 27.35 17.20
N LEU A 530 30.10 26.30 17.88
CA LEU A 530 31.32 26.26 18.71
C LEU A 530 32.49 25.56 18.02
N THR A 531 32.22 24.87 16.89
CA THR A 531 33.24 24.27 16.03
C THR A 531 33.19 24.85 14.61
N ARG A 532 34.37 24.93 13.98
CA ARG A 532 34.52 25.42 12.60
C ARG A 532 33.99 24.44 11.57
N GLY A 533 33.83 24.91 10.33
CA GLY A 533 33.52 24.09 9.16
C GLY A 533 32.08 24.25 8.66
N SER A 534 31.73 23.44 7.68
CA SER A 534 30.41 23.43 7.05
C SER A 534 29.36 22.83 7.99
N LYS A 535 28.27 23.58 8.26
CA LYS A 535 27.17 23.19 9.16
C LYS A 535 25.83 23.35 8.47
N SER A 536 24.90 22.44 8.74
CA SER A 536 23.49 22.54 8.37
C SER A 536 22.65 21.88 9.46
N ILE A 537 21.37 22.27 9.58
CA ILE A 537 20.43 21.68 10.54
C ILE A 537 19.21 21.16 9.78
N THR A 538 18.46 20.24 10.38
CA THR A 538 17.18 19.78 9.80
C THR A 538 16.00 20.09 10.70
N VAL A 539 14.83 20.28 10.07
CA VAL A 539 13.56 20.50 10.77
C VAL A 539 12.43 19.66 10.16
N ASN A 540 11.57 19.13 11.01
CA ASN A 540 10.30 18.51 10.64
C ASN A 540 9.18 19.06 11.55
N TYR A 541 7.92 18.94 11.16
CA TYR A 541 6.76 19.36 11.94
C TYR A 541 5.46 18.67 11.49
N THR A 542 4.39 18.89 12.26
CA THR A 542 3.04 18.36 12.04
C THR A 542 2.06 19.49 11.73
N ASN A 543 1.22 19.30 10.71
CA ASN A 543 0.23 20.30 10.29
C ASN A 543 -1.05 20.30 11.13
N SER A 544 -1.98 21.20 10.79
CA SER A 544 -3.28 21.35 11.47
C SER A 544 -4.18 20.12 11.36
N ASN A 545 -3.93 19.22 10.41
CA ASN A 545 -4.64 17.96 10.22
C ASN A 545 -3.97 16.81 10.98
N ASN A 546 -3.04 17.11 11.90
CA ASN A 546 -2.23 16.13 12.64
C ASN A 546 -1.36 15.24 11.73
N CYS A 547 -0.99 15.70 10.54
CA CYS A 547 -0.09 14.99 9.63
C CYS A 547 1.34 15.51 9.74
N SER A 548 2.28 14.62 10.05
CA SER A 548 3.71 14.92 10.09
C SER A 548 4.33 14.78 8.70
N ALA A 549 5.33 15.61 8.38
CA ALA A 549 6.02 15.45 7.10
C ALA A 549 6.77 14.10 7.07
N SER A 550 6.79 13.47 5.89
CA SER A 550 7.48 12.20 5.70
C SER A 550 9.00 12.31 5.84
N VAL A 551 9.58 13.48 5.53
CA VAL A 551 11.02 13.73 5.58
C VAL A 551 11.27 15.11 6.18
N ALA A 552 12.29 15.21 7.05
CA ALA A 552 12.79 16.48 7.56
C ALA A 552 13.51 17.25 6.45
N THR A 553 13.34 18.57 6.40
CA THR A 553 14.05 19.42 5.44
C THR A 553 15.40 19.88 6.00
N SER A 554 16.42 20.03 5.16
CA SER A 554 17.74 20.54 5.56
C SER A 554 17.88 22.02 5.22
N SER A 555 18.53 22.77 6.11
CA SER A 555 18.99 24.11 5.80
C SER A 555 20.08 24.06 4.71
N ALA A 556 20.30 25.19 4.04
CA ALA A 556 21.53 25.47 3.34
C ALA A 556 22.72 25.37 4.30
N SER A 557 23.89 25.05 3.74
CA SER A 557 25.11 24.98 4.54
C SER A 557 25.66 26.37 4.82
N THR A 558 26.02 26.62 6.09
CA THR A 558 26.79 27.79 6.51
C THR A 558 28.20 27.36 6.90
N ASN A 559 29.21 28.07 6.42
CA ASN A 559 30.60 27.81 6.79
C ASN A 559 30.98 28.64 8.03
N VAL A 560 31.27 27.96 9.13
CA VAL A 560 31.63 28.58 10.40
C VAL A 560 33.15 28.78 10.45
N MET A 561 33.58 30.04 10.57
CA MET A 561 35.00 30.39 10.60
C MET A 561 35.41 31.06 11.90
N ILE A 562 36.68 30.89 12.27
CA ILE A 562 37.28 31.55 13.43
C ILE A 562 37.59 33.01 13.04
N PRO A 563 37.10 34.01 13.80
CA PRO A 563 37.49 35.40 13.58
C PRO A 563 38.99 35.61 13.76
N ILE A 564 39.58 36.37 12.84
CA ILE A 564 41.01 36.71 12.80
C ILE A 564 41.23 38.21 12.96
N VAL A 565 42.41 38.58 13.43
CA VAL A 565 42.80 39.98 13.65
C VAL A 565 43.09 40.65 12.30
N THR A 566 42.53 41.85 12.14
CA THR A 566 42.73 42.72 10.98
C THR A 566 43.88 43.69 11.23
N LYS A 567 44.38 44.31 10.14
CA LYS A 567 45.42 45.35 10.22
C LYS A 567 45.08 46.53 11.15
N ASN A 568 43.79 46.76 11.42
CA ASN A 568 43.29 47.85 12.26
C ASN A 568 43.05 47.42 13.72
N GLY A 569 43.44 46.21 14.11
CA GLY A 569 43.20 45.67 15.46
C GLY A 569 41.79 45.17 15.74
N GLY A 570 40.86 45.28 14.77
CA GLY A 570 39.53 44.66 14.83
C GLY A 570 39.54 43.20 14.38
N THR A 571 38.41 42.50 14.46
CA THR A 571 38.25 41.13 13.98
C THR A 571 37.49 41.04 12.67
N SER A 572 37.76 40.01 11.87
CA SER A 572 37.01 39.71 10.64
C SER A 572 36.98 38.20 10.39
N ILE A 573 36.07 37.75 9.54
CA ILE A 573 36.11 36.42 8.93
C ILE A 573 36.60 36.50 7.46
N VAL A 574 36.95 37.68 6.98
CA VAL A 574 37.44 37.92 5.61
C VAL A 574 38.97 37.93 5.62
N TYR A 575 39.58 36.90 5.05
CA TYR A 575 41.04 36.70 5.09
C TYR A 575 41.86 37.70 4.27
N SER A 576 41.28 38.37 3.27
CA SER A 576 42.01 39.37 2.47
C SER A 576 42.43 40.60 3.26
N VAL A 577 41.83 40.85 4.44
CA VAL A 577 42.14 41.99 5.31
C VAL A 577 42.81 41.58 6.63
N ALA A 578 43.16 40.30 6.75
CA ALA A 578 43.70 39.69 7.96
C ALA A 578 45.22 39.82 8.07
N VAL A 579 45.73 39.83 9.30
CA VAL A 579 47.15 39.66 9.58
C VAL A 579 47.47 38.16 9.60
N ASN A 580 48.34 37.73 8.71
CA ASN A 580 48.79 36.33 8.64
C ASN A 580 49.93 36.04 9.65
N LYS A 581 50.33 34.77 9.76
CA LYS A 581 51.36 34.28 10.71
C LYS A 581 52.71 34.97 10.58
N ASN A 582 52.98 35.62 9.45
CA ASN A 582 54.22 36.34 9.18
C ASN A 582 54.07 37.86 9.40
N GLY A 583 52.92 38.32 9.88
CA GLY A 583 52.64 39.74 10.08
C GLY A 583 52.27 40.49 8.80
N ASN A 584 52.08 39.81 7.68
CA ASN A 584 51.63 40.44 6.43
C ASN A 584 50.11 40.50 6.37
N ILE A 585 49.58 41.47 5.62
CA ILE A 585 48.15 41.56 5.33
C ILE A 585 47.81 40.65 4.15
N GLY A 586 46.78 39.83 4.30
CA GLY A 586 46.21 39.02 3.23
C GLY A 586 46.27 37.52 3.50
N PHE A 587 46.35 36.75 2.42
CA PHE A 587 46.19 35.30 2.44
C PHE A 587 47.29 34.56 3.23
N GLY A 588 46.93 33.38 3.77
CA GLY A 588 47.78 32.54 4.63
C GLY A 588 47.25 32.44 6.05
N ASN A 589 47.80 31.51 6.85
CA ASN A 589 47.30 31.22 8.19
C ASN A 589 47.18 32.51 9.03
N GLY A 590 45.96 32.88 9.40
CA GLY A 590 45.64 34.11 10.13
C GLY A 590 46.00 34.00 11.60
N VAL A 591 46.12 35.13 12.30
CA VAL A 591 46.23 35.16 13.76
C VAL A 591 44.87 35.49 14.35
N ASN A 592 44.35 34.64 15.23
CA ASN A 592 43.09 34.92 15.92
C ASN A 592 43.27 35.89 17.10
N VAL A 593 42.16 36.30 17.72
CA VAL A 593 42.15 37.24 18.87
C VAL A 593 43.00 36.79 20.06
N ASN A 594 43.29 35.50 20.17
CA ASN A 594 44.08 34.90 21.25
C ASN A 594 45.55 34.71 20.84
N GLY A 595 45.98 35.26 19.71
CA GLY A 595 47.35 35.10 19.21
C GLY A 595 47.67 33.73 18.62
N LYS A 596 46.66 32.84 18.46
CA LYS A 596 46.85 31.52 17.86
C LYS A 596 46.77 31.62 16.34
N ILE A 597 47.70 30.94 15.67
CA ILE A 597 47.67 30.78 14.21
C ILE A 597 46.50 29.86 13.83
N THR A 598 45.61 30.33 12.95
CA THR A 598 44.47 29.60 12.42
C THR A 598 44.62 29.41 10.91
N SER A 599 44.41 28.19 10.40
CA SER A 599 44.46 27.95 8.95
C SER A 599 43.39 28.77 8.24
N SER A 600 43.79 29.48 7.17
CA SER A 600 42.92 30.43 6.45
C SER A 600 42.07 29.81 5.36
N TRP A 601 42.31 28.54 5.07
CA TRP A 601 41.72 27.82 3.97
C TRP A 601 40.80 26.73 4.47
N GLY A 602 39.74 26.47 3.70
CA GLY A 602 38.87 25.34 4.00
C GLY A 602 39.54 24.02 3.66
N ASP A 603 38.88 22.94 4.04
CA ASP A 603 39.36 21.57 3.82
C ASP A 603 39.31 21.12 2.35
N GLY A 604 38.74 21.93 1.47
CA GLY A 604 38.55 21.61 0.06
C GLY A 604 37.48 20.55 -0.18
N LEU A 605 36.65 20.19 0.81
CA LEU A 605 35.60 19.17 0.61
C LEU A 605 34.39 19.72 -0.15
N THR A 606 34.21 21.04 -0.15
CA THR A 606 33.15 21.72 -0.91
C THR A 606 33.69 22.97 -1.60
N ALA A 607 32.99 23.47 -2.63
CA ALA A 607 33.37 24.72 -3.31
C ALA A 607 33.46 25.91 -2.34
N ALA A 608 32.61 25.95 -1.31
CA ALA A 608 32.60 26.99 -0.27
C ALA A 608 33.82 26.91 0.66
N THR A 609 34.40 25.71 0.81
CA THR A 609 35.58 25.44 1.64
C THR A 609 36.83 25.22 0.79
N ALA A 610 36.84 25.70 -0.46
CA ALA A 610 37.97 25.52 -1.36
C ALA A 610 39.29 26.09 -0.76
N SER A 611 40.35 25.29 -0.85
CA SER A 611 41.71 25.69 -0.45
C SER A 611 42.48 26.31 -1.63
N ILE A 612 43.79 26.55 -1.53
CA ILE A 612 44.57 27.15 -2.62
C ILE A 612 45.35 26.13 -3.46
N SER A 613 45.69 24.97 -2.89
CA SER A 613 46.35 23.86 -3.57
C SER A 613 46.25 22.57 -2.75
N ALA A 614 46.49 21.41 -3.37
CA ALA A 614 46.60 20.15 -2.63
C ALA A 614 47.67 20.22 -1.53
N TYR A 615 48.80 20.88 -1.82
CA TYR A 615 49.87 21.10 -0.86
C TYR A 615 49.35 21.83 0.39
N GLN A 616 48.62 22.94 0.20
CA GLN A 616 48.08 23.70 1.32
C GLN A 616 47.06 22.90 2.12
N ILE A 617 46.18 22.13 1.46
CA ILE A 617 45.24 21.22 2.13
C ILE A 617 46.02 20.25 3.01
N LYS A 618 47.10 19.64 2.50
CA LYS A 618 47.87 18.67 3.28
C LYS A 618 48.57 19.30 4.48
N GLN A 619 49.05 20.55 4.36
CA GLN A 619 49.62 21.29 5.49
C GLN A 619 48.58 21.60 6.57
N ASP A 620 47.38 22.02 6.16
CA ASP A 620 46.32 22.43 7.08
C ASP A 620 45.53 21.24 7.67
N PHE A 621 45.47 20.14 6.92
CA PHE A 621 44.75 18.91 7.23
C PHE A 621 45.67 17.69 7.00
N PRO A 622 46.60 17.40 7.93
CA PRO A 622 47.56 16.29 7.75
C PRO A 622 46.91 14.91 7.56
N SER A 623 45.68 14.73 8.04
CA SER A 623 44.87 13.52 7.88
C SER A 623 44.09 13.45 6.56
N ALA A 624 44.21 14.45 5.67
CA ALA A 624 43.61 14.42 4.34
C ALA A 624 44.07 13.17 3.58
N THR A 625 43.13 12.56 2.85
CA THR A 625 43.29 11.30 2.11
C THR A 625 43.23 11.56 0.60
N ASP A 626 43.62 10.59 -0.21
CA ASP A 626 43.61 10.75 -1.67
C ASP A 626 42.17 10.97 -2.18
N GLY A 627 41.97 11.90 -3.10
CA GLY A 627 40.63 12.17 -3.61
C GLY A 627 40.46 13.52 -4.32
N LEU A 628 39.20 13.86 -4.58
CA LEU A 628 38.83 15.13 -5.18
C LEU A 628 38.75 16.23 -4.13
N TYR A 629 39.35 17.37 -4.44
CA TYR A 629 39.33 18.56 -3.61
C TYR A 629 39.03 19.80 -4.43
N TRP A 630 38.25 20.70 -3.83
CA TRP A 630 38.01 22.03 -4.35
C TRP A 630 39.19 22.94 -3.98
N ILE A 631 39.78 23.58 -4.98
CA ILE A 631 40.76 24.65 -4.81
C ILE A 631 40.30 25.92 -5.54
N LYS A 632 40.79 27.07 -5.10
CA LYS A 632 40.61 28.37 -5.73
C LYS A 632 41.93 29.13 -5.72
N ASN A 633 42.35 29.61 -6.89
CA ASN A 633 43.57 30.40 -7.03
C ASN A 633 43.23 31.64 -7.87
N PRO A 634 43.60 32.87 -7.45
CA PRO A 634 43.27 34.07 -8.21
C PRO A 634 43.73 34.08 -9.67
N ASN A 635 44.80 33.34 -9.98
CA ASN A 635 45.38 33.24 -11.33
C ASN A 635 44.75 32.12 -12.17
N ILE A 636 43.85 31.31 -11.60
CA ILE A 636 43.15 30.21 -12.27
C ILE A 636 41.65 30.51 -12.23
N TYR A 637 41.00 30.53 -13.40
CA TYR A 637 39.57 30.84 -13.50
C TYR A 637 39.11 32.11 -12.75
N GLY A 638 39.97 33.13 -12.66
CA GLY A 638 39.65 34.37 -11.94
C GLY A 638 39.32 34.16 -10.46
N GLY A 639 39.81 33.09 -9.83
CA GLY A 639 39.55 32.76 -8.43
C GLY A 639 38.27 31.96 -8.17
N VAL A 640 37.56 31.51 -9.21
CA VAL A 640 36.41 30.61 -9.06
C VAL A 640 36.89 29.23 -8.58
N PRO A 641 36.27 28.65 -7.54
CA PRO A 641 36.60 27.30 -7.09
C PRO A 641 36.41 26.25 -8.19
N PHE A 642 37.35 25.32 -8.31
CA PHE A 642 37.29 24.17 -9.21
C PHE A 642 37.87 22.92 -8.54
N GLN A 643 37.53 21.75 -9.04
CA GLN A 643 38.03 20.49 -8.49
C GLN A 643 39.35 20.06 -9.11
N ILE A 644 40.24 19.55 -8.26
CA ILE A 644 41.44 18.82 -8.62
C ILE A 644 41.42 17.43 -7.99
N TYR A 645 42.24 16.51 -8.50
CA TYR A 645 42.56 15.28 -7.81
C TYR A 645 43.88 15.45 -7.07
N ALA A 646 43.89 15.10 -5.79
CA ALA A 646 45.05 15.21 -4.92
C ALA A 646 45.52 13.83 -4.45
N ASP A 647 46.81 13.56 -4.59
CA ASP A 647 47.49 12.48 -3.88
C ASP A 647 48.06 13.06 -2.57
N MET A 648 47.43 12.65 -1.47
CA MET A 648 47.71 13.04 -0.10
C MET A 648 48.54 12.00 0.66
N THR A 649 48.92 10.88 0.03
CA THR A 649 49.60 9.77 0.69
C THR A 649 51.07 9.64 0.27
N THR A 650 51.38 9.77 -1.02
CA THR A 650 52.71 9.52 -1.57
C THR A 650 53.72 10.56 -1.08
N ASP A 651 54.82 10.11 -0.48
CA ASP A 651 55.93 10.97 -0.03
C ASP A 651 55.48 12.17 0.83
N GLY A 652 54.51 11.97 1.73
CA GLY A 652 53.94 13.02 2.58
C GLY A 652 52.77 13.80 1.97
N GLY A 653 52.40 13.53 0.71
CA GLY A 653 51.19 14.03 0.07
C GLY A 653 51.26 15.47 -0.42
N GLY A 654 50.09 16.01 -0.76
CA GLY A 654 49.93 17.38 -1.26
C GLY A 654 50.18 17.53 -2.76
N TRP A 655 50.19 16.41 -3.50
CA TRP A 655 50.39 16.39 -4.94
C TRP A 655 49.10 16.73 -5.67
N THR A 656 49.16 17.65 -6.61
CA THR A 656 48.07 17.92 -7.56
C THR A 656 48.34 17.16 -8.86
N LEU A 657 47.38 16.37 -9.33
CA LEU A 657 47.43 15.78 -10.68
C LEU A 657 47.37 16.91 -11.69
N ILE A 658 48.37 17.03 -12.57
CA ILE A 658 48.40 18.05 -13.63
C ILE A 658 48.31 17.47 -15.03
N MET A 659 48.60 16.19 -15.22
CA MET A 659 48.36 15.49 -16.47
C MET A 659 48.14 14.00 -16.24
N LYS A 660 47.19 13.43 -17.00
CA LYS A 660 46.99 11.99 -17.18
C LYS A 660 46.91 11.69 -18.67
N ASN A 661 47.76 10.81 -19.16
CA ASN A 661 47.75 10.34 -20.54
C ASN A 661 47.51 8.82 -20.54
N SER A 662 46.31 8.43 -20.95
CA SER A 662 45.79 7.05 -20.93
C SER A 662 45.81 6.42 -22.31
N ASN A 663 45.85 7.25 -23.34
CA ASN A 663 46.02 6.84 -24.72
C ASN A 663 46.46 8.02 -25.58
N ASN A 664 47.03 7.72 -26.74
CA ASN A 664 47.58 8.74 -27.64
C ASN A 664 46.50 9.50 -28.46
N SER A 665 45.22 9.18 -28.28
CA SER A 665 44.16 9.77 -29.11
C SER A 665 43.77 11.17 -28.63
N GLY A 666 43.61 12.09 -29.57
CA GLY A 666 43.04 13.42 -29.33
C GLY A 666 44.02 14.44 -28.76
N TRP A 667 45.32 14.13 -28.64
CA TRP A 667 46.33 15.12 -28.29
C TRP A 667 46.67 16.02 -29.48
N ASP A 668 46.75 17.32 -29.22
CA ASP A 668 47.33 18.33 -30.09
C ASP A 668 48.30 19.21 -29.30
N TYR A 669 49.02 20.11 -29.98
CA TYR A 669 49.96 21.02 -29.33
C TYR A 669 49.27 21.82 -28.21
N SER A 670 48.15 22.50 -28.51
CA SER A 670 47.49 23.38 -27.56
C SER A 670 46.88 22.65 -26.36
N ASN A 671 46.27 21.49 -26.57
CA ASN A 671 45.55 20.77 -25.54
C ASN A 671 46.50 19.95 -24.64
N ALA A 672 47.75 19.73 -25.05
CA ALA A 672 48.79 19.12 -24.21
C ALA A 672 48.97 19.83 -22.86
N ILE A 673 48.65 21.14 -22.78
CA ILE A 673 48.71 21.93 -21.54
C ILE A 673 47.33 22.33 -20.97
N SER A 674 46.24 22.05 -21.68
CA SER A 674 44.88 22.50 -21.36
C SER A 674 43.81 21.57 -21.97
N LEU A 675 43.64 20.39 -21.39
CA LEU A 675 42.65 19.39 -21.81
C LEU A 675 41.83 18.91 -20.62
N ASN A 676 40.50 18.87 -20.76
CA ASN A 676 39.57 18.48 -19.69
C ASN A 676 39.86 19.22 -18.37
N THR A 677 40.03 20.54 -18.45
CA THR A 677 40.47 21.36 -17.32
C THR A 677 39.45 21.43 -16.18
N SER A 678 38.20 21.06 -16.44
CA SER A 678 37.26 20.56 -15.43
C SER A 678 37.47 19.06 -15.27
N ILE A 679 37.99 18.64 -14.11
CA ILE A 679 38.45 17.27 -13.91
C ILE A 679 37.35 16.24 -14.23
N PRO A 680 37.61 15.26 -15.12
CA PRO A 680 36.59 14.32 -15.57
C PRO A 680 36.47 13.07 -14.69
N PHE A 681 37.13 13.05 -13.53
CA PHE A 681 37.21 11.90 -12.64
C PHE A 681 36.32 12.11 -11.40
N THR A 682 35.75 11.04 -10.87
CA THR A 682 34.93 11.07 -9.64
C THR A 682 35.67 10.47 -8.43
N ASN A 683 36.68 9.63 -8.66
CA ASN A 683 37.40 8.91 -7.61
C ASN A 683 38.79 8.40 -8.09
N THR A 684 39.57 7.77 -7.21
CA THR A 684 40.91 7.22 -7.51
C THR A 684 40.91 6.18 -8.63
N THR A 685 39.88 5.32 -8.70
CA THR A 685 39.75 4.30 -9.74
C THR A 685 39.66 4.94 -11.12
N ASP A 686 38.96 6.07 -11.25
CA ASP A 686 38.87 6.81 -12.51
C ASP A 686 40.24 7.36 -12.93
N VAL A 687 41.04 7.84 -11.98
CA VAL A 687 42.41 8.33 -12.22
C VAL A 687 43.35 7.20 -12.63
N GLU A 688 43.11 5.98 -12.17
CA GLU A 688 43.93 4.80 -12.46
C GLU A 688 43.42 3.96 -13.64
N SER A 689 42.31 4.37 -14.26
CA SER A 689 41.64 3.63 -15.33
C SER A 689 42.11 4.06 -16.73
N THR A 690 42.32 3.09 -17.61
CA THR A 690 42.70 3.34 -19.02
C THR A 690 41.54 3.80 -19.89
N ILE A 691 40.28 3.59 -19.43
CA ILE A 691 39.07 3.94 -20.19
C ILE A 691 38.60 5.37 -19.94
N THR A 692 39.09 6.04 -18.89
CA THR A 692 38.73 7.43 -18.60
C THR A 692 39.58 8.38 -19.45
N PRO A 693 39.06 9.56 -19.80
CA PRO A 693 39.70 10.46 -20.75
C PRO A 693 41.05 10.99 -20.25
N ASN A 694 41.85 11.46 -21.20
CA ASN A 694 43.07 12.20 -20.95
C ASN A 694 42.77 13.51 -20.18
N TYR A 695 43.73 14.02 -19.42
CA TYR A 695 43.58 15.22 -18.61
C TYR A 695 44.86 16.03 -18.63
N SER A 696 44.77 17.36 -18.75
CA SER A 696 45.92 18.26 -18.64
C SER A 696 45.50 19.63 -18.13
N ILE A 697 46.11 20.04 -17.01
CA ILE A 697 46.13 21.42 -16.49
C ILE A 697 47.57 21.91 -16.33
N ILE A 698 48.52 21.39 -17.12
CA ILE A 698 49.94 21.76 -17.07
C ILE A 698 50.11 23.27 -17.22
N GLY A 699 49.27 23.94 -18.03
CA GLY A 699 49.27 25.40 -18.18
C GLY A 699 49.05 26.17 -16.87
N TRP A 700 48.48 25.53 -15.84
CA TRP A 700 48.28 26.13 -14.52
C TRP A 700 49.27 25.64 -13.46
N ALA A 701 50.12 24.66 -13.76
CA ALA A 701 51.01 24.02 -12.79
C ALA A 701 51.97 25.03 -12.11
N ASN A 702 52.36 26.10 -12.81
CA ASN A 702 53.16 27.20 -12.25
C ASN A 702 52.48 27.95 -11.09
N PHE A 703 51.15 27.95 -11.03
CA PHE A 703 50.37 28.56 -9.95
C PHE A 703 50.05 27.58 -8.81
N LEU A 704 50.33 26.29 -9.02
CA LEU A 704 50.01 25.20 -8.08
C LEU A 704 51.24 24.71 -7.31
N LYS A 705 52.46 25.01 -7.78
CA LYS A 705 53.72 24.73 -7.09
C LYS A 705 53.84 25.51 -5.77
N LYS A 706 54.39 24.88 -4.73
CA LYS A 706 54.62 25.49 -3.40
C LYS A 706 55.52 26.72 -3.41
N SER A 707 56.40 26.85 -4.41
CA SER A 707 57.37 27.93 -4.52
C SER A 707 57.90 28.08 -5.95
N ALA A 708 58.47 29.25 -6.27
CA ALA A 708 59.09 29.52 -7.57
C ALA A 708 60.22 28.51 -7.89
N SER A 709 61.12 28.30 -6.94
CA SER A 709 62.20 27.29 -6.95
C SER A 709 62.08 26.33 -5.76
N GLY A 710 62.71 25.16 -5.84
CA GLY A 710 62.65 24.13 -4.79
C GLY A 710 61.32 23.39 -4.70
N PHE A 711 60.44 23.57 -5.69
CA PHE A 711 59.20 22.81 -5.82
C PHE A 711 59.48 21.38 -6.28
N GLN A 712 58.51 20.47 -6.09
CA GLN A 712 58.67 19.09 -6.51
C GLN A 712 57.66 18.71 -7.58
N TYR A 713 58.06 17.80 -8.44
CA TYR A 713 57.19 17.16 -9.41
C TYR A 713 57.39 15.65 -9.37
N MET A 714 56.34 14.92 -9.70
CA MET A 714 56.35 13.46 -9.74
C MET A 714 55.86 13.01 -11.10
N ILE A 715 56.54 12.04 -11.68
CA ILE A 715 56.09 11.35 -12.90
C ILE A 715 56.10 9.87 -12.59
N ASP A 716 55.00 9.21 -12.85
CA ASP A 716 54.90 7.75 -12.81
C ASP A 716 54.08 7.23 -13.99
N ALA A 717 54.29 5.96 -14.32
CA ALA A 717 53.77 5.35 -15.54
C ALA A 717 53.57 3.84 -15.33
N GLY A 718 52.59 3.24 -16.01
CA GLY A 718 52.24 1.83 -15.78
C GLY A 718 51.23 1.72 -14.65
N THR A 719 51.69 1.12 -13.56
CA THR A 719 51.05 1.21 -12.27
C THR A 719 51.61 2.43 -11.53
N ARG A 720 50.80 3.13 -10.72
CA ARG A 720 51.26 4.22 -9.87
C ARG A 720 52.58 3.84 -9.17
N ARG A 721 53.53 4.77 -9.17
CA ARG A 721 54.84 4.66 -8.49
C ARG A 721 55.73 3.51 -8.99
N SER A 722 55.55 3.01 -10.22
CA SER A 722 56.35 1.90 -10.76
C SER A 722 57.46 2.30 -11.73
N HIS A 723 57.23 3.29 -12.60
CA HIS A 723 58.21 3.72 -13.62
C HIS A 723 58.27 5.24 -13.76
N GLY A 724 59.31 5.86 -13.21
CA GLY A 724 59.50 7.31 -13.15
C GLY A 724 60.19 7.74 -11.87
N GLY A 725 59.74 8.82 -11.23
CA GLY A 725 60.34 9.30 -9.99
C GLY A 725 59.69 10.55 -9.41
N ILE A 726 60.31 11.05 -8.34
CA ILE A 726 60.04 12.35 -7.72
C ILE A 726 61.30 13.18 -7.83
N TRP A 727 61.17 14.40 -8.34
CA TRP A 727 62.26 15.34 -8.49
C TRP A 727 61.99 16.66 -7.79
N THR A 728 63.06 17.30 -7.33
CA THR A 728 63.07 18.71 -6.95
C THR A 728 63.61 19.53 -8.11
N ALA A 729 62.88 20.57 -8.51
CA ALA A 729 63.36 21.59 -9.43
C ALA A 729 64.13 22.66 -8.65
N ASN A 730 65.45 22.76 -8.85
CA ASN A 730 66.29 23.63 -8.04
C ASN A 730 66.28 25.10 -8.51
N GLY A 731 65.87 25.35 -9.76
CA GLY A 731 65.71 26.70 -10.34
C GLY A 731 64.26 27.19 -10.33
N ASP A 732 64.06 28.45 -10.74
CA ASP A 732 62.72 28.99 -11.04
C ASP A 732 62.26 28.48 -12.41
N TYR A 733 61.77 27.25 -12.42
CA TYR A 733 61.39 26.53 -13.62
C TYR A 733 59.90 26.63 -13.93
N SER A 734 59.58 26.49 -15.21
CA SER A 734 58.24 26.55 -15.77
C SER A 734 57.82 25.20 -16.35
N PHE A 735 56.56 24.83 -16.13
CA PHE A 735 55.96 23.63 -16.73
C PHE A 735 55.64 23.76 -18.23
N VAL A 736 55.71 24.99 -18.78
CA VAL A 736 55.42 25.31 -20.19
C VAL A 736 56.61 25.97 -20.89
N LYS A 737 57.83 25.66 -20.42
CA LYS A 737 59.06 26.16 -21.03
C LYS A 737 59.22 25.59 -22.45
N GLN A 738 59.52 26.45 -23.42
CA GLN A 738 59.62 26.08 -24.84
C GLN A 738 61.03 25.59 -25.27
N ASP A 739 61.93 25.43 -24.32
CA ASP A 739 63.28 24.89 -24.55
C ASP A 739 63.64 23.88 -23.45
N ASN A 740 64.67 23.07 -23.71
CA ASN A 740 65.09 21.96 -22.86
C ASN A 740 66.11 22.33 -21.76
N SER A 741 66.24 23.63 -21.42
CA SER A 741 67.31 24.14 -20.54
C SER A 741 67.13 23.84 -19.04
N GLN A 742 65.99 23.27 -18.63
CA GLN A 742 65.63 23.05 -17.23
C GLN A 742 66.25 21.75 -16.66
N THR A 743 67.58 21.70 -16.59
CA THR A 743 68.38 20.49 -16.26
C THR A 743 68.86 20.41 -14.81
N ASN A 744 68.82 21.51 -14.03
CA ASN A 744 69.22 21.49 -12.62
C ASN A 744 68.09 20.91 -11.74
N ILE A 745 68.02 19.59 -11.71
CA ILE A 745 67.02 18.82 -10.98
C ILE A 745 67.69 17.80 -10.04
N THR A 746 67.05 17.54 -8.90
CA THR A 746 67.49 16.52 -7.95
C THR A 746 66.48 15.38 -7.96
N LEU A 747 66.89 14.16 -8.33
CA LEU A 747 66.05 12.97 -8.21
C LEU A 747 65.97 12.58 -6.73
N ASN A 748 64.81 12.78 -6.09
CA ASN A 748 64.58 12.45 -4.68
C ASN A 748 64.23 10.98 -4.50
N THR A 749 63.36 10.47 -5.36
CA THR A 749 62.84 9.10 -5.28
C THR A 749 62.77 8.52 -6.68
N LYS A 750 63.35 7.33 -6.88
CA LYS A 750 63.30 6.62 -8.16
C LYS A 750 62.19 5.55 -8.10
N PHE A 751 61.34 5.51 -9.12
CA PHE A 751 60.35 4.46 -9.34
C PHE A 751 60.85 3.53 -10.45
N GLY A 752 61.21 2.30 -10.08
CA GLY A 752 61.90 1.35 -10.95
C GLY A 752 63.43 1.42 -10.83
N THR A 753 64.14 0.80 -11.77
CA THR A 753 65.62 0.65 -11.75
C THR A 753 66.31 1.34 -12.94
N TRP A 754 65.66 2.31 -13.59
CA TRP A 754 66.18 3.01 -14.76
C TRP A 754 67.30 4.02 -14.41
N GLU A 755 68.21 4.28 -15.35
CA GLU A 755 69.11 5.44 -15.31
C GLU A 755 68.77 6.44 -16.41
N TYR A 756 69.17 7.71 -16.25
CA TYR A 756 68.92 8.73 -17.27
C TYR A 756 69.47 8.27 -18.62
N TYR A 757 68.66 8.40 -19.67
CA TYR A 757 69.06 8.00 -21.00
C TYR A 757 68.40 8.86 -22.07
N GLU A 758 69.19 9.76 -22.65
CA GLU A 758 68.71 10.76 -23.61
C GLU A 758 68.16 10.15 -24.92
N SER A 759 68.59 8.94 -25.28
CA SER A 759 68.21 8.31 -26.55
C SER A 759 67.09 7.27 -26.43
N GLU A 760 66.89 6.64 -25.26
CA GLU A 760 65.86 5.61 -25.08
C GLU A 760 65.22 5.61 -23.67
N GLY A 761 65.12 6.75 -23.01
CA GLY A 761 64.54 6.83 -21.66
C GLY A 761 64.27 8.24 -21.17
N ILE A 762 64.21 8.40 -19.85
CA ILE A 762 63.98 9.70 -19.19
C ILE A 762 65.26 10.54 -19.30
N GLY A 763 65.15 11.77 -19.77
CA GLY A 763 66.24 12.74 -19.77
C GLY A 763 66.43 13.41 -18.40
N GLN A 764 67.65 13.88 -18.10
CA GLN A 764 67.92 14.59 -16.84
C GLN A 764 67.45 16.05 -16.91
N ARG A 765 66.15 16.25 -17.08
CA ARG A 765 65.50 17.56 -17.15
C ARG A 765 64.04 17.49 -16.71
N MET A 766 63.51 18.63 -16.30
CA MET A 766 62.06 18.78 -16.16
C MET A 766 61.40 18.67 -17.54
N PRO A 767 60.22 18.03 -17.66
CA PRO A 767 59.46 18.04 -18.90
C PRO A 767 59.26 19.45 -19.44
N TRP A 768 59.51 19.65 -20.73
CA TRP A 768 59.36 20.92 -21.43
C TRP A 768 58.32 20.80 -22.55
N TYR A 769 57.77 21.93 -22.96
CA TYR A 769 56.68 22.05 -23.93
C TYR A 769 57.25 22.36 -25.31
N GLN A 770 57.52 21.32 -26.07
CA GLN A 770 58.23 21.39 -27.35
C GLN A 770 57.36 22.02 -28.44
N GLU A 771 57.98 22.81 -29.33
CA GLU A 771 57.33 23.49 -30.45
C GLU A 771 56.46 22.56 -31.33
N GLU A 772 55.43 23.15 -31.94
CA GLU A 772 54.47 22.46 -32.80
C GLU A 772 55.18 21.73 -33.97
N GLY A 773 54.73 20.50 -34.27
CA GLY A 773 55.28 19.67 -35.35
C GLY A 773 56.33 18.64 -34.91
N GLN A 774 56.73 18.65 -33.63
CA GLN A 774 57.57 17.61 -33.03
C GLN A 774 56.73 16.47 -32.43
N CYS A 775 57.27 15.26 -32.39
CA CYS A 775 56.53 14.12 -31.87
C CYS A 775 56.34 14.13 -30.35
N GLY A 776 57.27 14.70 -29.56
CA GLY A 776 57.18 14.73 -28.10
C GLY A 776 56.73 16.09 -27.56
N THR A 777 55.43 16.36 -27.51
CA THR A 777 54.90 17.69 -27.12
C THR A 777 55.21 18.06 -25.67
N ILE A 778 55.03 17.13 -24.73
CA ILE A 778 55.50 17.29 -23.35
C ILE A 778 56.51 16.19 -23.12
N THR A 779 57.79 16.54 -23.04
CA THR A 779 58.85 15.54 -23.07
C THR A 779 60.03 15.89 -22.18
N THR A 780 60.73 14.85 -21.74
CA THR A 780 62.06 14.97 -21.14
C THR A 780 63.17 14.75 -22.16
N ASP A 781 62.89 14.51 -23.44
CA ASP A 781 63.88 14.36 -24.53
C ASP A 781 64.72 15.64 -24.75
N ASN A 782 65.92 15.50 -25.32
CA ASN A 782 66.84 16.63 -25.56
C ASN A 782 66.61 17.36 -26.89
N GLY A 783 65.56 17.02 -27.64
CA GLY A 783 65.29 17.52 -28.99
C GLY A 783 66.11 16.82 -30.08
N GLY A 784 66.82 15.72 -29.76
CA GLY A 784 67.71 15.00 -30.66
C GLY A 784 67.04 14.02 -31.62
N GLY A 785 65.70 13.92 -31.59
CA GLY A 785 64.90 13.14 -32.55
C GLY A 785 64.53 11.71 -32.11
N ASN A 786 64.96 11.26 -30.94
CA ASN A 786 64.61 9.92 -30.41
C ASN A 786 63.33 9.90 -29.57
N TRP A 787 62.89 11.04 -29.04
CA TRP A 787 61.58 11.32 -28.43
C TRP A 787 61.11 10.37 -27.33
N TRP A 788 62.03 9.69 -26.64
CA TRP A 788 61.74 8.91 -25.42
C TRP A 788 61.61 9.81 -24.19
N GLY A 789 61.09 9.25 -23.09
CA GLY A 789 60.78 10.05 -21.91
C GLY A 789 59.68 11.08 -22.18
N THR A 790 58.78 10.76 -23.13
CA THR A 790 57.68 11.63 -23.57
C THR A 790 56.41 11.32 -22.79
N LEU A 791 55.77 12.37 -22.28
CA LEU A 791 54.54 12.31 -21.49
C LEU A 791 53.30 12.51 -22.37
N VAL A 792 53.38 13.37 -23.38
CA VAL A 792 52.32 13.64 -24.36
C VAL A 792 52.93 13.69 -25.76
N SER A 793 52.28 13.02 -26.72
CA SER A 793 52.71 12.97 -28.11
C SER A 793 51.56 13.30 -29.05
N THR A 794 51.90 13.85 -30.22
CA THR A 794 50.98 14.07 -31.36
C THR A 794 51.28 13.12 -32.52
N CYS A 795 52.29 12.27 -32.40
CA CYS A 795 52.70 11.32 -33.44
C CYS A 795 52.08 9.95 -33.21
N ASN A 796 51.70 9.28 -34.31
CA ASN A 796 51.17 7.92 -34.27
C ASN A 796 52.26 6.87 -34.01
N GLY A 797 51.86 5.69 -33.54
CA GLY A 797 52.74 4.53 -33.38
C GLY A 797 52.99 4.08 -31.93
N TRP A 798 52.57 4.87 -30.96
CA TRP A 798 52.67 4.56 -29.52
C TRP A 798 51.34 4.76 -28.82
N ASN A 799 51.14 4.05 -27.71
CA ASN A 799 49.95 4.19 -26.88
C ASN A 799 50.27 3.92 -25.39
N PRO A 800 50.34 4.94 -24.50
CA PRO A 800 50.09 6.35 -24.78
C PRO A 800 51.26 7.04 -25.51
N THR A 801 52.49 6.88 -25.07
CA THR A 801 53.70 7.52 -25.65
C THR A 801 54.94 6.69 -25.34
N PRO A 802 56.05 6.86 -26.10
CA PRO A 802 57.31 6.19 -25.79
C PRO A 802 57.90 6.74 -24.47
N TRP A 803 57.92 5.91 -23.44
CA TRP A 803 58.36 6.31 -22.10
C TRP A 803 59.80 5.85 -21.78
N ILE A 804 60.01 4.57 -21.46
CA ILE A 804 61.36 4.01 -21.17
C ILE A 804 61.62 2.81 -22.07
N GLY A 805 62.57 2.92 -23.00
CA GLY A 805 62.97 1.87 -23.94
C GLY A 805 63.77 0.77 -23.25
N ASN A 806 65.10 0.91 -23.15
CA ASN A 806 65.96 -0.05 -22.44
C ASN A 806 66.34 0.37 -21.00
N GLY A 807 66.04 1.63 -20.61
CA GLY A 807 66.30 2.13 -19.26
C GLY A 807 67.78 2.25 -18.88
N ASN A 808 68.69 2.24 -19.86
CA ASN A 808 70.15 2.16 -19.72
C ASN A 808 70.60 0.99 -18.83
N GLY A 809 70.02 -0.19 -19.10
CA GLY A 809 70.26 -1.43 -18.33
C GLY A 809 69.29 -1.66 -17.15
N GLY A 810 68.30 -0.78 -16.97
CA GLY A 810 67.24 -0.89 -15.97
C GLY A 810 65.91 -1.44 -16.49
N THR A 811 64.85 -1.29 -15.69
CA THR A 811 63.48 -1.70 -16.07
C THR A 811 62.93 -0.91 -17.26
N SER A 812 62.67 -1.61 -18.37
CA SER A 812 61.98 -1.09 -19.56
C SER A 812 60.48 -0.90 -19.31
N ASN A 813 59.91 0.20 -19.79
CA ASN A 813 58.47 0.39 -19.88
C ASN A 813 58.12 1.24 -21.11
N PRO A 814 58.18 0.65 -22.31
CA PRO A 814 58.06 1.41 -23.54
C PRO A 814 56.62 1.81 -23.85
N ASN A 815 55.62 1.07 -23.34
CA ASN A 815 54.19 1.32 -23.50
C ASN A 815 53.48 1.27 -22.13
N PRO A 816 53.54 2.34 -21.33
CA PRO A 816 53.13 2.30 -19.93
C PRO A 816 51.62 2.23 -19.69
N THR A 817 50.76 2.08 -20.69
CA THR A 817 49.28 2.17 -20.59
C THR A 817 48.76 3.52 -20.10
N ILE A 818 49.23 4.04 -18.96
CA ILE A 818 48.95 5.39 -18.44
C ILE A 818 50.25 6.04 -17.98
N ILE A 819 50.37 7.36 -18.18
CA ILE A 819 51.39 8.22 -17.56
C ILE A 819 50.67 9.31 -16.76
N TRP A 820 51.15 9.58 -15.55
CA TRP A 820 50.69 10.71 -14.74
C TRP A 820 51.82 11.68 -14.44
N TYR A 821 51.47 12.96 -14.37
CA TYR A 821 52.37 14.04 -14.00
C TYR A 821 51.74 14.86 -12.88
N TRP A 822 52.52 15.17 -11.86
CA TRP A 822 52.07 15.79 -10.63
C TRP A 822 52.98 16.93 -10.21
N VAL A 823 52.45 17.89 -9.45
CA VAL A 823 53.21 18.99 -8.84
C VAL A 823 52.82 19.20 -7.39
N ARG A 824 53.78 19.63 -6.56
CA ARG A 824 53.50 20.24 -5.26
C ARG A 824 54.47 21.35 -4.89
#